data_AF-A0A7S4AQB6-F1
#
_entry.id   AF-A0A7S4AQB6-F1
#
_cell.length_a   1.000
_cell.length_b   1.000
_cell.length_c   1.000
_cell.angle_alpha   90.00
_cell.angle_beta   90.00
_cell.angle_gamma   90.00
#
_symmetry.space_group_name_H-M   'P 1'
#
loop_
_entity.id
_entity.type
_entity.pdbx_description
1 polymer ?
#
loop_
_entity_poly.entity_id
_entity_poly.type
_entity_poly.pdbx_seq_one_letter_code
_entity_poly.pdbx_strand_id
1 'polypeptide(L)'
;MLFASETELNLRSESFLTDERLLQEEMEYGGQLQRSHHSRSRYEHEQQQQQQQHQQQLYYEHNVPCDDDEYYGNIAQNTIVRAQHDQYYNDPHLLQTNNTSNNIMIGSNRNDEYYLPFNNDFSAPATTDNQLYNNITGGETTNRKLCWRSDPAESLSDWKLNVFNRSTKTFEIYHVHRVVLAVGPRGCEYFRDVFRQAEIGTTATATAAPSAISRTTRVPLIAESCKLVGCFLDYVYGNDRFETITSENALGMCYLADYFRNHSLWDLATDFIEDDLEGGAGREHLCQYYTDSVYYDQHEFLDHILAVCSVNLMPMLEEGVSCTKLLEELTPHHFLQVLGKMEQKQQGGNASFSLSSLSFSRVVTEYCRVHRNELSMESFDHITSRLVILDLSSALTLLETSLEYYDSGSYGMKGGGENRTNNAAKGVTVTCSDSSLVLFQQRCIETLSENWEELLDLDQHRVTRIMRTLALREDHRNILVDWFQRTLTRASNEVLASRQETKKAQQQMRPLEDRCRVMAKEVEAAEKETAVSQSNHTVTKSEMKTQISSWMRKNEGTNQQRQAEQQQWEHERLQWETERRQWKRERSRLKRELRAVRQALTLQPSAVAAAATNRDCCEDNCNYASNTRELTTTAADSRRDRPCAVIPNAVIPNDCGSSRLLGHSRSSPHILDDSRSSSRLLDDSRSCVTDSSSSEHNSFSDVADEFGRRRDSHEAFPLNNNGMSPPFRIF
;
A
#
# COMPACT_ATOMS: atom_id res chain seq x y z
N MET A 1 -14.64 -56.65 15.93
CA MET A 1 -15.19 -57.07 17.24
C MET A 1 -16.22 -56.04 17.66
N LEU A 2 -17.24 -56.47 18.40
CA LEU A 2 -18.42 -55.68 18.77
C LEU A 2 -18.07 -54.51 19.70
N PHE A 3 -18.83 -53.40 19.60
CA PHE A 3 -19.58 -52.89 20.74
C PHE A 3 -20.76 -52.04 20.24
N ALA A 4 -21.96 -52.43 20.66
CA ALA A 4 -23.17 -51.62 20.63
C ALA A 4 -23.64 -51.46 22.09
N SER A 5 -24.20 -50.30 22.41
CA SER A 5 -24.88 -50.07 23.69
C SER A 5 -25.91 -48.95 23.53
N GLU A 6 -27.11 -49.34 23.12
CA GLU A 6 -28.30 -48.51 23.31
C GLU A 6 -28.69 -48.55 24.79
N THR A 7 -29.09 -47.40 25.34
CA THR A 7 -29.70 -47.32 26.67
C THR A 7 -31.03 -46.59 26.56
N GLU A 8 -32.11 -47.36 26.49
CA GLU A 8 -33.47 -46.85 26.68
C GLU A 8 -33.65 -46.40 28.13
N LEU A 9 -34.16 -45.18 28.34
CA LEU A 9 -34.58 -44.69 29.65
C LEU A 9 -36.09 -44.65 29.74
N ASN A 10 -36.62 -45.54 30.58
CA ASN A 10 -38.04 -45.76 30.81
C ASN A 10 -38.52 -44.83 31.95
N LEU A 11 -39.29 -43.79 31.64
CA LEU A 11 -39.82 -42.85 32.62
C LEU A 11 -41.30 -43.11 32.92
N ARG A 12 -41.57 -43.39 34.20
CA ARG A 12 -42.91 -43.62 34.75
C ARG A 12 -43.68 -42.30 34.91
N SER A 13 -44.99 -42.41 34.74
CA SER A 13 -45.98 -41.35 34.93
C SER A 13 -46.52 -41.28 36.36
N GLU A 14 -46.47 -40.08 36.95
CA GLU A 14 -47.22 -39.55 38.10
C GLU A 14 -46.83 -38.05 38.19
N SER A 15 -47.69 -37.06 38.46
CA SER A 15 -49.11 -37.04 38.83
C SER A 15 -49.76 -35.71 38.40
N PHE A 16 -51.05 -35.71 38.06
CA PHE A 16 -51.84 -34.48 37.85
C PHE A 16 -52.09 -33.73 39.16
N LEU A 17 -51.99 -32.39 39.15
CA LEU A 17 -52.95 -31.40 39.70
C LEU A 17 -52.30 -30.02 39.91
N THR A 18 -52.44 -29.09 38.95
CA THR A 18 -52.67 -27.63 39.13
C THR A 18 -52.62 -26.90 37.77
N ASP A 19 -53.54 -27.25 36.85
CA ASP A 19 -53.41 -26.86 35.43
C ASP A 19 -54.63 -26.08 34.88
N GLU A 20 -54.84 -24.88 35.42
CA GLU A 20 -55.73 -23.86 34.83
C GLU A 20 -55.05 -22.48 34.68
N ARG A 21 -53.87 -22.29 35.30
CA ARG A 21 -53.14 -21.00 35.25
C ARG A 21 -51.96 -21.01 34.27
N LEU A 22 -51.36 -22.18 34.03
CA LEU A 22 -50.27 -22.39 33.06
C LEU A 22 -50.78 -22.31 31.61
N LEU A 23 -51.94 -22.92 31.31
CA LEU A 23 -52.60 -22.86 30.01
C LEU A 23 -52.89 -21.43 29.51
N GLN A 24 -52.94 -20.43 30.40
CA GLN A 24 -53.19 -19.04 30.02
C GLN A 24 -51.90 -18.27 29.69
N GLU A 25 -50.77 -18.58 30.35
CA GLU A 25 -49.44 -18.08 29.96
C GLU A 25 -48.88 -18.79 28.72
N GLU A 26 -49.11 -20.10 28.56
CA GLU A 26 -48.65 -20.84 27.37
C GLU A 26 -49.34 -20.37 26.07
N MET A 27 -50.61 -19.93 26.14
CA MET A 27 -51.28 -19.34 24.97
C MET A 27 -50.69 -17.99 24.57
N GLU A 28 -50.26 -17.14 25.51
CA GLU A 28 -49.57 -15.88 25.17
C GLU A 28 -48.15 -16.12 24.67
N TYR A 29 -47.41 -17.07 25.24
CA TYR A 29 -46.05 -17.41 24.80
C TYR A 29 -46.04 -18.09 23.41
N GLY A 30 -46.97 -19.02 23.16
CA GLY A 30 -47.15 -19.66 21.86
C GLY A 30 -47.51 -18.66 20.74
N GLY A 31 -48.31 -17.64 21.06
CA GLY A 31 -48.65 -16.56 20.15
C GLY A 31 -47.44 -15.69 19.75
N GLN A 32 -46.45 -15.53 20.62
CA GLN A 32 -45.21 -14.82 20.28
C GLN A 32 -44.24 -15.69 19.46
N LEU A 33 -44.11 -16.99 19.77
CA LEU A 33 -43.30 -17.92 18.97
C LEU A 33 -43.83 -18.08 17.54
N GLN A 34 -45.15 -18.18 17.33
CA GLN A 34 -45.71 -18.26 15.98
C GLN A 34 -45.44 -16.99 15.15
N ARG A 35 -45.51 -15.80 15.77
CA ARG A 35 -45.14 -14.54 15.10
C ARG A 35 -43.65 -14.50 14.76
N SER A 36 -42.79 -14.93 15.67
CA SER A 36 -41.34 -15.06 15.42
C SER A 36 -41.03 -15.98 14.24
N HIS A 37 -41.66 -17.16 14.18
CA HIS A 37 -41.50 -18.09 13.06
C HIS A 37 -42.03 -17.53 11.73
N HIS A 38 -43.15 -16.81 11.72
CA HIS A 38 -43.65 -16.14 10.51
C HIS A 38 -42.72 -15.00 10.03
N SER A 39 -42.17 -14.20 10.96
CA SER A 39 -41.19 -13.17 10.63
C SER A 39 -39.91 -13.78 10.06
N ARG A 40 -39.38 -14.84 10.69
CA ARG A 40 -38.18 -15.54 10.22
C ARG A 40 -38.38 -16.19 8.85
N SER A 41 -39.50 -16.86 8.63
CA SER A 41 -39.85 -17.48 7.35
C SER A 41 -39.99 -16.44 6.22
N ARG A 42 -40.51 -15.23 6.51
CA ARG A 42 -40.50 -14.13 5.54
C ARG A 42 -39.09 -13.66 5.16
N TYR A 43 -38.22 -13.46 6.16
CA TYR A 43 -36.82 -13.07 5.90
C TYR A 43 -36.06 -14.13 5.10
N GLU A 44 -36.23 -15.41 5.42
CA GLU A 44 -35.61 -16.52 4.67
C GLU A 44 -36.14 -16.58 3.22
N HIS A 45 -37.43 -16.28 2.98
CA HIS A 45 -38.00 -16.24 1.63
C HIS A 45 -37.56 -15.00 0.82
N GLU A 46 -37.44 -13.82 1.45
CA GLU A 46 -36.88 -12.62 0.81
C GLU A 46 -35.41 -12.80 0.44
N GLN A 47 -34.59 -13.41 1.31
CA GLN A 47 -33.19 -13.73 1.00
C GLN A 47 -33.08 -14.68 -0.21
N GLN A 48 -33.91 -15.72 -0.25
CA GLN A 48 -33.91 -16.69 -1.35
C GLN A 48 -34.37 -16.06 -2.67
N GLN A 49 -35.31 -15.11 -2.62
CA GLN A 49 -35.75 -14.35 -3.78
C GLN A 49 -34.67 -13.38 -4.30
N GLN A 50 -33.94 -12.69 -3.41
CA GLN A 50 -32.78 -11.87 -3.79
C GLN A 50 -31.65 -12.72 -4.41
N GLN A 51 -31.39 -13.90 -3.86
CA GLN A 51 -30.36 -14.81 -4.38
C GLN A 51 -30.72 -15.35 -5.77
N GLN A 52 -32.02 -15.64 -6.05
CA GLN A 52 -32.49 -15.97 -7.39
C GLN A 52 -32.37 -14.80 -8.38
N GLN A 53 -32.68 -13.57 -7.96
CA GLN A 53 -32.50 -12.38 -8.81
C GLN A 53 -31.03 -12.15 -9.17
N HIS A 54 -30.11 -12.35 -8.23
CA HIS A 54 -28.68 -12.24 -8.49
C HIS A 54 -28.18 -13.33 -9.46
N GLN A 55 -28.64 -14.58 -9.32
CA GLN A 55 -28.32 -15.64 -10.30
C GLN A 55 -28.89 -15.36 -11.69
N GLN A 56 -30.07 -14.74 -11.80
CA GLN A 56 -30.62 -14.32 -13.08
C GLN A 56 -29.81 -13.19 -13.74
N GLN A 57 -29.28 -12.24 -12.95
CA GLN A 57 -28.39 -11.21 -13.48
C GLN A 57 -27.09 -11.81 -14.06
N LEU A 58 -26.43 -12.71 -13.30
CA LEU A 58 -25.24 -13.41 -13.77
C LEU A 58 -25.50 -14.27 -15.02
N TYR A 59 -26.69 -14.87 -15.15
CA TYR A 59 -27.07 -15.63 -16.34
C TYR A 59 -27.24 -14.75 -17.60
N TYR A 60 -27.64 -13.48 -17.44
CA TYR A 60 -27.76 -12.53 -18.56
C TYR A 60 -26.42 -11.90 -18.96
N GLU A 61 -25.48 -11.69 -18.04
CA GLU A 61 -24.12 -11.20 -18.38
C GLU A 61 -23.28 -12.23 -19.15
N HIS A 62 -23.58 -13.52 -19.03
CA HIS A 62 -22.82 -14.60 -19.69
C HIS A 62 -23.38 -15.10 -21.03
N ASN A 63 -24.45 -14.48 -21.56
CA ASN A 63 -25.10 -14.90 -22.82
C ASN A 63 -25.26 -13.76 -23.83
N VAL A 64 -24.25 -12.90 -23.96
CA VAL A 64 -24.10 -12.03 -25.14
C VAL A 64 -23.30 -12.82 -26.20
N PRO A 65 -23.88 -13.16 -27.36
CA PRO A 65 -23.12 -13.78 -28.43
C PRO A 65 -22.15 -12.76 -29.04
N CYS A 66 -20.85 -12.99 -28.86
CA CYS A 66 -19.82 -12.32 -29.64
C CYS A 66 -19.72 -13.05 -30.99
N ASP A 67 -20.32 -12.46 -32.03
CA ASP A 67 -20.06 -12.86 -33.41
C ASP A 67 -18.65 -12.43 -33.83
N ASP A 68 -17.98 -13.30 -34.59
CA ASP A 68 -16.76 -13.11 -35.40
C ASP A 68 -15.46 -12.60 -34.74
N ASP A 69 -14.51 -13.52 -34.49
CA ASP A 69 -13.07 -13.23 -34.53
C ASP A 69 -12.15 -14.47 -34.75
N GLU A 70 -12.46 -15.34 -35.74
CA GLU A 70 -11.55 -16.43 -36.18
C GLU A 70 -10.71 -16.03 -37.42
N TYR A 71 -9.67 -15.17 -37.27
CA TYR A 71 -8.72 -14.97 -38.39
C TYR A 71 -7.23 -14.63 -38.13
N TYR A 72 -6.73 -14.49 -36.89
CA TYR A 72 -5.31 -14.06 -36.67
C TYR A 72 -4.42 -14.96 -35.79
N GLY A 73 -4.56 -16.28 -35.89
CA GLY A 73 -3.85 -17.25 -35.04
C GLY A 73 -2.46 -17.75 -35.50
N ASN A 74 -1.85 -17.27 -36.60
CA ASN A 74 -0.76 -17.99 -37.29
C ASN A 74 0.56 -17.23 -37.57
N ILE A 75 0.84 -16.10 -36.91
CA ILE A 75 2.05 -15.29 -37.19
C ILE A 75 3.11 -15.32 -36.05
N ALA A 76 2.73 -15.70 -34.82
CA ALA A 76 3.60 -15.58 -33.65
C ALA A 76 4.77 -16.61 -33.55
N GLN A 77 4.80 -17.68 -34.37
CA GLN A 77 5.79 -18.77 -34.21
C GLN A 77 7.14 -18.56 -34.91
N ASN A 78 7.34 -17.48 -35.68
CA ASN A 78 8.56 -17.29 -36.48
C ASN A 78 9.69 -16.48 -35.81
N THR A 79 9.48 -15.92 -34.61
CA THR A 79 10.47 -15.01 -34.00
C THR A 79 11.63 -15.74 -33.29
N ILE A 80 11.38 -16.94 -32.76
CA ILE A 80 12.31 -17.64 -31.84
C ILE A 80 13.41 -18.46 -32.57
N VAL A 81 13.23 -18.77 -33.87
CA VAL A 81 14.19 -19.58 -34.65
C VAL A 81 15.52 -18.85 -34.94
N ARG A 82 15.63 -17.55 -34.65
CA ARG A 82 16.80 -16.72 -35.02
C ARG A 82 18.02 -16.84 -34.11
N ALA A 83 17.89 -17.39 -32.90
CA ALA A 83 18.97 -17.43 -31.91
C ALA A 83 19.99 -18.58 -32.08
N GLN A 84 19.90 -19.42 -33.12
CA GLN A 84 20.77 -20.58 -33.30
C GLN A 84 21.63 -20.57 -34.58
N HIS A 85 21.70 -19.47 -35.33
CA HIS A 85 22.32 -19.47 -36.67
C HIS A 85 23.68 -18.73 -36.79
N ASP A 86 24.17 -18.09 -35.72
CA ASP A 86 25.43 -17.32 -35.76
C ASP A 86 26.54 -17.95 -34.89
N GLN A 87 27.26 -18.92 -35.46
CA GLN A 87 28.54 -19.45 -34.94
C GLN A 87 29.71 -19.27 -35.93
N TYR A 88 29.57 -18.44 -36.96
CA TYR A 88 30.59 -18.26 -38.00
C TYR A 88 30.87 -16.79 -38.35
N TYR A 89 31.55 -16.08 -37.43
CA TYR A 89 32.41 -14.95 -37.79
C TYR A 89 33.79 -15.12 -37.14
N ASN A 90 34.71 -15.74 -37.89
CA ASN A 90 36.14 -15.63 -37.62
C ASN A 90 36.67 -14.35 -38.27
N ASP A 91 37.28 -13.48 -37.47
CA ASP A 91 37.94 -12.25 -37.92
C ASP A 91 39.23 -12.57 -38.73
N PRO A 92 39.34 -12.13 -40.00
CA PRO A 92 40.43 -12.55 -40.90
C PRO A 92 41.59 -11.56 -41.02
N HIS A 93 41.99 -10.83 -39.96
CA HIS A 93 43.13 -9.89 -40.03
C HIS A 93 44.13 -9.90 -38.85
N LEU A 94 44.79 -11.05 -38.60
CA LEU A 94 46.08 -11.08 -37.89
C LEU A 94 47.17 -11.81 -38.70
N LEU A 95 48.16 -11.04 -39.16
CA LEU A 95 49.34 -11.55 -39.85
C LEU A 95 50.31 -12.20 -38.84
N GLN A 96 50.54 -13.51 -38.99
CA GLN A 96 51.54 -14.24 -38.21
C GLN A 96 52.96 -13.82 -38.60
N THR A 97 53.66 -13.12 -37.70
CA THR A 97 55.12 -13.05 -37.73
C THR A 97 55.70 -14.19 -36.89
N ASN A 98 56.16 -15.25 -37.54
CA ASN A 98 56.94 -16.30 -36.88
C ASN A 98 58.24 -15.71 -36.30
N ASN A 99 58.49 -15.91 -35.01
CA ASN A 99 59.87 -15.96 -34.52
C ASN A 99 60.04 -16.79 -33.25
N THR A 100 61.24 -17.37 -33.13
CA THR A 100 61.55 -18.54 -32.32
C THR A 100 61.75 -18.24 -30.83
N SER A 101 61.50 -19.24 -30.00
CA SER A 101 61.69 -19.25 -28.55
C SER A 101 63.07 -18.78 -28.08
N ASN A 102 63.11 -18.06 -26.95
CA ASN A 102 64.13 -18.28 -25.92
C ASN A 102 63.65 -17.82 -24.53
N ASN A 103 63.90 -18.67 -23.53
CA ASN A 103 63.62 -18.40 -22.12
C ASN A 103 64.57 -17.34 -21.55
N ILE A 104 64.04 -16.25 -20.98
CA ILE A 104 64.72 -15.49 -19.92
C ILE A 104 63.67 -15.05 -18.88
N MET A 105 63.81 -15.53 -17.64
CA MET A 105 63.14 -14.91 -16.49
C MET A 105 63.79 -13.56 -16.18
N ILE A 106 63.03 -12.46 -16.27
CA ILE A 106 63.28 -11.25 -15.48
C ILE A 106 61.92 -10.78 -14.97
N GLY A 107 61.75 -10.73 -13.65
CA GLY A 107 60.58 -10.10 -13.03
C GLY A 107 60.76 -8.58 -12.97
N SER A 108 59.67 -7.85 -13.20
CA SER A 108 59.61 -6.39 -13.00
C SER A 108 58.23 -5.96 -12.53
N ASN A 109 58.18 -5.31 -11.37
CA ASN A 109 57.08 -4.42 -10.98
C ASN A 109 56.89 -3.30 -12.02
N ARG A 110 55.63 -3.01 -12.34
CA ARG A 110 55.08 -1.79 -12.96
C ARG A 110 53.58 -1.80 -12.61
N ASN A 111 52.92 -0.83 -11.95
CA ASN A 111 53.12 0.61 -11.72
C ASN A 111 53.52 1.42 -12.97
N ASP A 112 52.90 2.59 -13.13
CA ASP A 112 52.76 3.43 -14.34
C ASP A 112 51.44 3.07 -15.08
N GLU A 113 50.27 3.64 -14.78
CA GLU A 113 49.92 5.03 -14.42
C GLU A 113 50.31 6.05 -15.51
N TYR A 114 49.57 6.01 -16.63
CA TYR A 114 49.52 7.07 -17.65
C TYR A 114 48.07 7.34 -18.08
N TYR A 115 47.25 7.82 -17.14
CA TYR A 115 46.13 8.67 -17.51
C TYR A 115 46.70 10.06 -17.85
N LEU A 116 46.56 10.49 -19.10
CA LEU A 116 46.73 11.90 -19.46
C LEU A 116 45.41 12.61 -19.16
N PRO A 117 45.32 13.48 -18.14
CA PRO A 117 44.09 14.21 -17.89
C PRO A 117 43.90 15.27 -18.98
N PHE A 118 42.90 15.08 -19.83
CA PHE A 118 42.32 16.17 -20.61
C PHE A 118 41.52 17.08 -19.66
N ASN A 119 42.25 17.86 -18.84
CA ASN A 119 41.65 18.87 -17.98
C ASN A 119 41.02 19.97 -18.84
N ASN A 120 39.71 19.87 -19.07
CA ASN A 120 38.87 20.94 -19.60
C ASN A 120 38.57 22.05 -18.56
N ASP A 121 39.49 22.26 -17.61
CA ASP A 121 39.40 23.30 -16.60
C ASP A 121 40.16 24.56 -17.06
N PHE A 122 39.73 25.13 -18.19
CA PHE A 122 40.25 26.39 -18.72
C PHE A 122 39.47 27.61 -18.18
N SER A 123 39.22 27.61 -16.87
CA SER A 123 38.63 28.73 -16.12
C SER A 123 39.70 29.67 -15.55
N ALA A 124 40.63 30.12 -16.41
CA ALA A 124 41.59 31.17 -16.07
C ALA A 124 40.99 32.56 -16.36
N PRO A 125 41.19 33.58 -15.51
CA PRO A 125 40.56 34.88 -15.68
C PRO A 125 41.05 35.57 -16.96
N ALA A 126 40.09 36.03 -17.77
CA ALA A 126 40.33 36.74 -19.02
C ALA A 126 41.16 38.01 -18.77
N THR A 127 42.48 37.90 -18.91
CA THR A 127 43.38 39.05 -18.87
C THR A 127 43.26 39.75 -20.21
N THR A 128 42.82 41.01 -20.15
CA THR A 128 42.73 41.94 -21.28
C THR A 128 44.05 42.05 -22.03
N ASP A 129 44.13 41.49 -23.24
CA ASP A 129 44.73 42.14 -24.43
C ASP A 129 44.62 41.25 -25.67
N ASN A 130 43.42 41.22 -26.29
CA ASN A 130 43.26 40.73 -27.66
C ASN A 130 42.12 41.47 -28.42
N GLN A 131 41.99 42.78 -28.18
CA GLN A 131 40.99 43.64 -28.84
C GLN A 131 41.48 44.30 -30.14
N LEU A 132 42.40 43.67 -30.88
CA LEU A 132 43.04 44.29 -32.07
C LEU A 132 42.75 43.64 -33.43
N TYR A 133 41.81 42.69 -33.51
CA TYR A 133 41.40 42.08 -34.79
C TYR A 133 39.90 42.12 -35.14
N ASN A 134 39.02 42.67 -34.29
CA ASN A 134 37.56 42.65 -34.49
C ASN A 134 36.95 43.95 -35.08
N ASN A 135 37.78 44.91 -35.52
CA ASN A 135 37.30 46.18 -36.11
C ASN A 135 37.40 46.22 -37.66
N ILE A 136 37.31 45.07 -38.34
CA ILE A 136 37.00 45.04 -39.77
C ILE A 136 35.48 45.16 -39.93
N THR A 137 35.03 46.40 -40.10
CA THR A 137 33.64 46.79 -40.27
C THR A 137 32.98 46.21 -41.53
N GLY A 138 31.73 45.77 -41.40
CA GLY A 138 30.71 46.09 -42.41
C GLY A 138 30.18 44.96 -43.28
N GLY A 139 30.59 43.71 -43.07
CA GLY A 139 29.92 42.55 -43.65
C GLY A 139 29.50 41.59 -42.55
N GLU A 140 28.20 41.28 -42.46
CA GLU A 140 27.74 40.11 -41.70
C GLU A 140 28.16 38.84 -42.46
N THR A 141 29.45 38.52 -42.41
CA THR A 141 29.93 37.15 -42.64
C THR A 141 29.44 36.33 -41.47
N THR A 142 28.14 36.00 -41.52
CA THR A 142 27.47 35.19 -40.52
C THR A 142 28.33 33.98 -40.23
N ASN A 143 28.66 33.76 -38.95
CA ASN A 143 29.29 32.53 -38.48
C ASN A 143 28.25 31.40 -38.60
N ARG A 144 27.89 31.06 -39.84
CA ARG A 144 26.90 30.05 -40.20
C ARG A 144 27.53 28.71 -39.87
N LYS A 145 27.30 28.29 -38.62
CA LYS A 145 27.65 26.97 -38.08
C LYS A 145 27.28 25.91 -39.12
N LEU A 146 28.26 25.10 -39.52
CA LEU A 146 28.04 24.00 -40.45
C LEU A 146 26.90 23.12 -39.90
N CYS A 147 26.01 22.67 -40.77
CA CYS A 147 24.83 21.92 -40.36
C CYS A 147 24.49 20.86 -41.40
N TRP A 148 24.44 19.59 -40.98
CA TRP A 148 24.13 18.45 -41.85
C TRP A 148 22.67 18.44 -42.33
N ARG A 149 21.76 19.16 -41.64
CA ARG A 149 20.33 19.28 -41.99
C ARG A 149 20.03 20.38 -43.03
N SER A 150 21.01 21.20 -43.40
CA SER A 150 20.84 22.23 -44.45
C SER A 150 20.96 21.62 -45.85
N ASP A 151 20.55 22.34 -46.90
CA ASP A 151 20.81 21.94 -48.28
C ASP A 151 22.32 21.66 -48.45
N PRO A 152 22.74 20.49 -48.95
CA PRO A 152 24.14 20.14 -49.18
C PRO A 152 24.94 21.17 -49.99
N ALA A 153 24.28 21.91 -50.88
CA ALA A 153 24.89 22.98 -51.66
C ALA A 153 25.10 24.27 -50.85
N GLU A 154 24.23 24.55 -49.86
CA GLU A 154 24.38 25.70 -48.95
C GLU A 154 25.31 25.41 -47.77
N SER A 155 25.28 24.18 -47.24
CA SER A 155 26.13 23.77 -46.12
C SER A 155 27.59 23.62 -46.52
N LEU A 156 27.85 23.35 -47.81
CA LEU A 156 29.14 22.91 -48.36
C LEU A 156 29.52 21.49 -47.91
N SER A 157 28.54 20.59 -47.78
CA SER A 157 28.78 19.20 -47.40
C SER A 157 29.66 18.47 -48.43
N ASP A 158 30.89 18.13 -48.03
CA ASP A 158 31.92 17.55 -48.90
C ASP A 158 31.91 16.02 -48.93
N TRP A 159 31.05 15.37 -48.13
CA TRP A 159 30.94 13.92 -48.02
C TRP A 159 29.48 13.42 -47.94
N LYS A 160 29.27 12.18 -48.37
CA LYS A 160 28.00 11.45 -48.24
C LYS A 160 28.16 10.25 -47.31
N LEU A 161 27.22 10.08 -46.39
CA LEU A 161 27.10 8.93 -45.53
C LEU A 161 25.88 8.12 -45.98
N ASN A 162 26.12 6.98 -46.61
CA ASN A 162 25.07 6.05 -47.02
C ASN A 162 24.88 5.03 -45.89
N VAL A 163 23.96 5.32 -44.97
CA VAL A 163 23.55 4.39 -43.93
C VAL A 163 22.76 3.26 -44.59
N PHE A 164 23.18 2.02 -44.37
CA PHE A 164 22.51 0.83 -44.89
C PHE A 164 21.85 0.08 -43.75
N ASN A 165 20.52 -0.02 -43.78
CA ASN A 165 19.76 -0.77 -42.80
C ASN A 165 19.87 -2.26 -43.12
N ARG A 166 20.56 -3.01 -42.26
CA ARG A 166 20.81 -4.46 -42.44
C ARG A 166 19.52 -5.28 -42.50
N SER A 167 18.44 -4.83 -41.87
CA SER A 167 17.18 -5.57 -41.77
C SER A 167 16.28 -5.31 -42.98
N THR A 168 16.01 -4.04 -43.31
CA THR A 168 15.10 -3.65 -44.42
C THR A 168 15.78 -3.63 -45.79
N LYS A 169 17.12 -3.65 -45.82
CA LYS A 169 17.96 -3.45 -47.02
C LYS A 169 17.80 -2.07 -47.69
N THR A 170 17.24 -1.09 -46.98
CA THR A 170 17.13 0.29 -47.46
C THR A 170 18.42 1.09 -47.21
N PHE A 171 18.57 2.19 -47.94
CA PHE A 171 19.65 3.16 -47.75
C PHE A 171 19.10 4.53 -47.41
N GLU A 172 19.70 5.18 -46.43
CA GLU A 172 19.48 6.58 -46.09
C GLU A 172 20.77 7.37 -46.36
N ILE A 173 20.66 8.58 -46.90
CA ILE A 173 21.81 9.37 -47.35
C ILE A 173 21.87 10.67 -46.54
N TYR A 174 22.92 10.80 -45.74
CA TYR A 174 23.21 12.01 -44.98
C TYR A 174 24.37 12.78 -45.62
N HIS A 175 24.24 14.09 -45.72
CA HIS A 175 25.23 14.96 -46.35
C HIS A 175 26.03 15.69 -45.28
N VAL A 176 27.30 15.35 -45.14
CA VAL A 176 28.12 15.68 -43.97
C VAL A 176 29.45 16.31 -44.36
N HIS A 177 30.10 16.94 -43.38
CA HIS A 177 31.37 17.65 -43.53
C HIS A 177 32.49 16.83 -42.89
N ARG A 178 33.54 16.50 -43.66
CA ARG A 178 34.65 15.66 -43.19
C ARG A 178 35.34 16.24 -41.95
N VAL A 179 35.55 17.56 -41.95
CA VAL A 179 36.22 18.28 -40.85
C VAL A 179 35.45 18.16 -39.53
N VAL A 180 34.12 18.24 -39.55
CA VAL A 180 33.29 18.13 -38.34
C VAL A 180 33.32 16.70 -37.80
N LEU A 181 33.14 15.70 -38.67
CA LEU A 181 33.10 14.30 -38.25
C LEU A 181 34.45 13.75 -37.77
N ALA A 182 35.59 14.24 -38.28
CA ALA A 182 36.92 13.70 -37.94
C ALA A 182 37.76 14.54 -36.98
N VAL A 183 37.52 15.87 -36.90
CA VAL A 183 38.35 16.83 -36.15
C VAL A 183 37.50 17.83 -35.35
N GLY A 184 36.17 17.71 -35.38
CA GLY A 184 35.28 18.53 -34.55
C GLY A 184 35.44 18.25 -33.05
N PRO A 185 34.90 19.11 -32.17
CA PRO A 185 34.97 18.92 -30.71
C PRO A 185 34.36 17.61 -30.21
N ARG A 186 33.43 17.04 -30.99
CA ARG A 186 32.77 15.74 -30.79
C ARG A 186 33.08 14.79 -31.94
N GLY A 187 34.31 14.87 -32.46
CA GLY A 187 34.80 14.07 -33.59
C GLY A 187 34.85 12.58 -33.28
N CYS A 188 34.81 11.78 -34.34
CA CYS A 188 34.67 10.33 -34.29
C CYS A 188 35.91 9.67 -34.91
N GLU A 189 36.56 8.75 -34.18
CA GLU A 189 37.81 8.14 -34.67
C GLU A 189 37.58 7.31 -35.94
N TYR A 190 36.43 6.65 -36.05
CA TYR A 190 36.03 5.89 -37.24
C TYR A 190 36.11 6.75 -38.51
N PHE A 191 35.53 7.96 -38.49
CA PHE A 191 35.51 8.84 -39.65
C PHE A 191 36.89 9.44 -39.96
N ARG A 192 37.69 9.73 -38.93
CA ARG A 192 39.11 10.14 -39.09
C ARG A 192 39.90 9.09 -39.88
N ASP A 193 39.76 7.82 -39.54
CA ASP A 193 40.49 6.74 -40.21
C ASP A 193 39.95 6.45 -41.62
N VAL A 194 38.63 6.42 -41.80
CA VAL A 194 37.99 6.27 -43.13
C VAL A 194 38.40 7.39 -44.10
N PHE A 195 38.42 8.64 -43.64
CA PHE A 195 38.81 9.77 -44.48
C PHE A 195 40.30 9.77 -44.82
N ARG A 196 41.16 9.34 -43.89
CA ARG A 196 42.60 9.17 -44.13
C ARG A 196 42.89 8.06 -45.14
N GLN A 197 42.17 6.94 -45.08
CA GLN A 197 42.29 5.85 -46.06
C GLN A 197 41.89 6.30 -47.47
N ALA A 198 40.82 7.09 -47.61
CA ALA A 198 40.38 7.65 -48.88
C ALA A 198 41.44 8.59 -49.52
N GLU A 199 42.15 9.36 -48.70
CA GLU A 199 43.25 10.22 -49.15
C GLU A 199 44.48 9.41 -49.59
N ILE A 200 44.88 8.40 -48.82
CA ILE A 200 46.01 7.52 -49.19
C ILE A 200 45.72 6.82 -50.51
N GLY A 201 44.52 6.24 -50.67
CA GLY A 201 44.09 5.57 -51.90
C GLY A 201 44.07 6.47 -53.14
N THR A 202 43.96 7.79 -52.96
CA THR A 202 44.03 8.78 -54.05
C THR A 202 45.46 9.02 -54.54
N THR A 203 46.46 8.92 -53.65
CA THR A 203 47.86 9.23 -53.98
C THR A 203 48.61 8.07 -54.65
N ALA A 204 48.28 6.83 -54.29
CA ALA A 204 49.03 5.64 -54.70
C ALA A 204 48.82 5.21 -56.17
N THR A 205 47.77 5.71 -56.84
CA THR A 205 47.32 5.23 -58.17
C THR A 205 47.22 6.34 -59.22
N ALA A 206 47.97 7.43 -59.05
CA ALA A 206 47.95 8.63 -59.91
C ALA A 206 48.33 8.41 -61.40
N THR A 207 48.67 7.19 -61.82
CA THR A 207 48.89 6.80 -63.23
C THR A 207 47.67 6.19 -63.92
N ALA A 208 46.63 5.82 -63.17
CA ALA A 208 45.32 5.47 -63.73
C ALA A 208 44.45 6.73 -63.87
N ALA A 209 43.61 6.78 -64.91
CA ALA A 209 42.73 7.92 -65.17
C ALA A 209 41.88 8.27 -63.92
N PRO A 210 41.60 9.57 -63.66
CA PRO A 210 40.95 10.05 -62.44
C PRO A 210 39.52 9.51 -62.31
N SER A 211 39.45 8.29 -61.79
CA SER A 211 38.23 7.57 -61.46
C SER A 211 37.63 8.28 -60.26
N ALA A 212 36.41 8.82 -60.41
CA ALA A 212 35.81 9.70 -59.43
C ALA A 212 35.86 9.07 -58.03
N ILE A 213 36.71 9.64 -57.16
CA ILE A 213 36.89 9.16 -55.78
C ILE A 213 35.51 9.20 -55.12
N SER A 214 35.02 8.03 -54.72
CA SER A 214 33.70 7.92 -54.09
C SER A 214 33.72 8.65 -52.75
N ARG A 215 33.27 9.90 -52.74
CA ARG A 215 33.03 10.72 -51.53
C ARG A 215 31.82 10.23 -50.74
N THR A 216 31.71 8.91 -50.61
CA THR A 216 30.58 8.20 -50.04
C THR A 216 31.09 7.06 -49.18
N THR A 217 30.86 7.13 -47.87
CA THR A 217 31.08 6.00 -46.95
C THR A 217 29.76 5.25 -46.83
N ARG A 218 29.80 3.91 -46.95
CA ARG A 218 28.66 3.05 -46.64
C ARG A 218 28.80 2.55 -45.21
N VAL A 219 27.77 2.74 -44.39
CA VAL A 219 27.79 2.34 -42.97
C VAL A 219 26.62 1.38 -42.69
N PRO A 220 26.89 0.08 -42.51
CA PRO A 220 25.86 -0.94 -42.30
C PRO A 220 25.44 -1.03 -40.82
N LEU A 221 24.25 -0.52 -40.49
CA LEU A 221 23.68 -0.50 -39.13
C LEU A 221 22.45 -1.39 -39.01
N ILE A 222 22.05 -1.73 -37.78
CA ILE A 222 20.76 -2.37 -37.50
C ILE A 222 19.62 -1.35 -37.48
N ALA A 223 18.37 -1.83 -37.54
CA ALA A 223 17.23 -1.02 -37.95
C ALA A 223 16.91 0.16 -37.01
N GLU A 224 17.00 -0.06 -35.70
CA GLU A 224 16.73 1.01 -34.72
C GLU A 224 17.86 2.04 -34.69
N SER A 225 19.13 1.60 -34.73
CA SER A 225 20.30 2.49 -34.83
C SER A 225 20.24 3.41 -36.05
N CYS A 226 19.66 2.98 -37.18
CA CYS A 226 19.48 3.84 -38.36
C CYS A 226 18.68 5.10 -38.03
N LYS A 227 17.58 4.97 -37.28
CA LYS A 227 16.71 6.09 -36.88
C LYS A 227 17.47 7.11 -36.03
N LEU A 228 18.38 6.62 -35.17
CA LEU A 228 19.19 7.43 -34.26
C LEU A 228 20.37 8.15 -34.94
N VAL A 229 20.72 7.84 -36.20
CA VAL A 229 21.81 8.54 -36.90
C VAL A 229 21.57 10.05 -37.00
N GLY A 230 20.31 10.48 -37.13
CA GLY A 230 19.97 11.91 -37.09
C GLY A 230 20.36 12.57 -35.76
N CYS A 231 19.99 11.95 -34.64
CA CYS A 231 20.30 12.44 -33.29
C CYS A 231 21.82 12.42 -33.02
N PHE A 232 22.50 11.35 -33.44
CA PHE A 232 23.97 11.27 -33.41
C PHE A 232 24.64 12.40 -34.21
N LEU A 233 24.16 12.71 -35.41
CA LEU A 233 24.71 13.82 -36.19
C LEU A 233 24.40 15.18 -35.55
N ASP A 234 23.23 15.38 -34.94
CA ASP A 234 22.96 16.61 -34.17
C ASP A 234 23.88 16.74 -32.94
N TYR A 235 24.20 15.63 -32.26
CA TYR A 235 25.23 15.61 -31.23
C TYR A 235 26.59 16.05 -31.76
N VAL A 236 27.11 15.41 -32.82
CA VAL A 236 28.47 15.65 -33.34
C VAL A 236 28.65 17.08 -33.85
N TYR A 237 27.62 17.67 -34.45
CA TYR A 237 27.62 19.07 -34.89
C TYR A 237 27.41 20.07 -33.74
N GLY A 238 27.13 19.57 -32.53
CA GLY A 238 26.81 20.37 -31.36
C GLY A 238 25.57 21.22 -31.58
N ASN A 239 24.60 20.76 -32.38
CA ASN A 239 23.40 21.51 -32.69
C ASN A 239 22.55 21.67 -31.43
N ASP A 240 21.94 22.84 -31.26
CA ASP A 240 21.00 23.14 -30.15
C ASP A 240 19.69 22.32 -30.26
N ARG A 241 19.58 21.50 -31.31
CA ARG A 241 18.53 20.52 -31.59
C ARG A 241 18.94 19.08 -31.27
N PHE A 242 20.08 18.86 -30.62
CA PHE A 242 20.37 17.55 -30.05
C PHE A 242 19.32 17.28 -28.98
N GLU A 243 18.36 16.40 -29.30
CA GLU A 243 17.40 15.88 -28.35
C GLU A 243 18.19 15.21 -27.21
N THR A 244 17.84 15.53 -25.97
CA THR A 244 18.48 14.94 -24.80
C THR A 244 18.39 13.42 -24.87
N ILE A 245 19.42 12.75 -24.36
CA ILE A 245 19.37 11.29 -24.21
C ILE A 245 18.15 10.93 -23.35
N THR A 246 17.41 9.90 -23.79
CA THR A 246 16.22 9.37 -23.11
C THR A 246 16.40 7.88 -22.87
N SER A 247 15.65 7.29 -21.94
CA SER A 247 15.70 5.84 -21.68
C SER A 247 15.40 4.99 -22.93
N GLU A 248 14.55 5.48 -23.83
CA GLU A 248 14.23 4.85 -25.12
C GLU A 248 15.39 4.87 -26.14
N ASN A 249 16.32 5.82 -26.04
CA ASN A 249 17.39 6.00 -27.04
C ASN A 249 18.82 5.79 -26.51
N ALA A 250 19.02 5.80 -25.19
CA ALA A 250 20.34 5.84 -24.57
C ALA A 250 21.25 4.70 -25.04
N LEU A 251 20.78 3.45 -25.00
CA LEU A 251 21.61 2.31 -25.38
C LEU A 251 21.87 2.22 -26.89
N GLY A 252 20.91 2.69 -27.71
CA GLY A 252 21.13 2.87 -29.15
C GLY A 252 22.15 3.97 -29.45
N MET A 253 22.24 5.00 -28.60
CA MET A 253 23.27 6.03 -28.66
C MET A 253 24.64 5.50 -28.17
N CYS A 254 24.70 4.67 -27.12
CA CYS A 254 25.92 3.94 -26.74
C CYS A 254 26.44 3.09 -27.90
N TYR A 255 25.58 2.31 -28.54
CA TYR A 255 25.92 1.50 -29.72
C TYR A 255 26.49 2.35 -30.87
N LEU A 256 25.86 3.49 -31.19
CA LEU A 256 26.39 4.40 -32.21
C LEU A 256 27.72 5.06 -31.79
N ALA A 257 27.87 5.38 -30.51
CA ALA A 257 29.09 5.98 -29.97
C ALA A 257 30.27 5.00 -30.03
N ASP A 258 30.08 3.75 -29.65
CA ASP A 258 31.09 2.68 -29.79
C ASP A 258 31.41 2.42 -31.28
N TYR A 259 30.38 2.17 -32.10
CA TYR A 259 30.54 1.89 -33.53
C TYR A 259 31.33 2.99 -34.27
N PHE A 260 31.06 4.27 -33.98
CA PHE A 260 31.78 5.40 -34.57
C PHE A 260 33.02 5.83 -33.79
N ARG A 261 33.30 5.21 -32.63
CA ARG A 261 34.40 5.53 -31.72
C ARG A 261 34.37 7.02 -31.33
N ASN A 262 33.28 7.42 -30.68
CA ASN A 262 33.03 8.74 -30.13
C ASN A 262 32.89 8.64 -28.59
N HIS A 263 34.04 8.66 -27.91
CA HIS A 263 34.10 8.51 -26.45
C HIS A 263 33.21 9.54 -25.72
N SER A 264 33.22 10.81 -26.13
CA SER A 264 32.39 11.85 -25.48
C SER A 264 30.88 11.63 -25.54
N LEU A 265 30.37 10.86 -26.52
CA LEU A 265 28.98 10.44 -26.55
C LEU A 265 28.75 9.17 -25.74
N TRP A 266 29.72 8.25 -25.75
CA TRP A 266 29.67 7.00 -24.99
C TRP A 266 29.66 7.29 -23.48
N ASP A 267 30.54 8.18 -23.01
CA ASP A 267 30.59 8.65 -21.61
C ASP A 267 29.21 9.23 -21.23
N LEU A 268 28.73 10.23 -21.99
CA LEU A 268 27.45 10.91 -21.73
C LEU A 268 26.22 9.98 -21.73
N ALA A 269 26.22 8.96 -22.60
CA ALA A 269 25.13 7.99 -22.68
C ALA A 269 25.22 6.93 -21.57
N THR A 270 26.43 6.58 -21.13
CA THR A 270 26.67 5.68 -20.00
C THR A 270 26.30 6.36 -18.68
N ASP A 271 26.79 7.57 -18.43
CA ASP A 271 26.45 8.41 -17.27
C ASP A 271 24.91 8.51 -17.13
N PHE A 272 24.20 8.78 -18.23
CA PHE A 272 22.73 8.84 -18.23
C PHE A 272 22.05 7.52 -17.84
N ILE A 273 22.57 6.38 -18.32
CA ILE A 273 22.00 5.05 -18.00
C ILE A 273 22.27 4.72 -16.53
N GLU A 274 23.46 5.01 -16.01
CA GLU A 274 23.80 4.79 -14.60
C GLU A 274 22.92 5.67 -13.70
N ASP A 275 22.81 6.98 -13.98
CA ASP A 275 21.95 7.92 -13.24
C ASP A 275 20.46 7.52 -13.26
N ASP A 276 19.93 7.08 -14.40
CA ASP A 276 18.53 6.63 -14.53
C ASP A 276 18.28 5.35 -13.71
N LEU A 277 19.20 4.37 -13.78
CA LEU A 277 19.11 3.09 -13.08
C LEU A 277 19.29 3.19 -11.56
N GLU A 278 20.01 4.21 -11.06
CA GLU A 278 20.01 4.55 -9.63
C GLU A 278 18.67 5.16 -9.18
N GLY A 279 17.96 5.81 -10.10
CA GLY A 279 16.64 6.39 -9.89
C GLY A 279 15.53 5.34 -9.70
N GLY A 280 14.56 5.68 -8.85
CA GLY A 280 13.36 4.84 -8.66
C GLY A 280 12.53 4.67 -9.96
N ALA A 281 12.59 5.66 -10.86
CA ALA A 281 11.92 5.60 -12.17
C ALA A 281 12.65 4.68 -13.18
N GLY A 282 13.97 4.72 -13.26
CA GLY A 282 14.72 3.85 -14.21
C GLY A 282 14.66 2.37 -13.88
N ARG A 283 14.23 2.00 -12.65
CA ARG A 283 13.82 0.61 -12.35
C ARG A 283 12.69 0.11 -13.27
N GLU A 284 11.79 0.98 -13.72
CA GLU A 284 10.75 0.63 -14.70
C GLU A 284 11.35 0.46 -16.12
N HIS A 285 12.41 1.21 -16.45
CA HIS A 285 13.16 1.09 -17.71
C HIS A 285 14.10 -0.12 -17.76
N LEU A 286 14.37 -0.80 -16.64
CA LEU A 286 15.32 -1.92 -16.54
C LEU A 286 15.03 -3.06 -17.54
N CYS A 287 13.74 -3.34 -17.82
CA CYS A 287 13.34 -4.28 -18.86
C CYS A 287 13.73 -3.82 -20.27
N GLN A 288 13.56 -2.53 -20.57
CA GLN A 288 13.90 -1.95 -21.86
C GLN A 288 15.42 -1.99 -22.08
N TYR A 289 16.22 -1.55 -21.10
CA TYR A 289 17.68 -1.62 -21.19
C TYR A 289 18.20 -3.05 -21.34
N TYR A 290 17.58 -4.02 -20.67
CA TYR A 290 17.90 -5.43 -20.87
C TYR A 290 17.62 -5.88 -22.31
N THR A 291 16.40 -5.70 -22.82
CA THR A 291 16.01 -6.13 -24.18
C THR A 291 16.85 -5.42 -25.25
N ASP A 292 17.13 -4.13 -25.07
CA ASP A 292 18.02 -3.37 -25.96
C ASP A 292 19.47 -3.88 -25.89
N SER A 293 19.99 -4.23 -24.72
CA SER A 293 21.38 -4.72 -24.59
C SER A 293 21.61 -6.04 -25.33
N VAL A 294 20.58 -6.90 -25.35
CA VAL A 294 20.56 -8.11 -26.17
C VAL A 294 20.40 -7.78 -27.66
N TYR A 295 19.57 -6.79 -28.01
CA TYR A 295 19.34 -6.37 -29.41
C TYR A 295 20.57 -5.72 -30.07
N TYR A 296 21.30 -4.87 -29.34
CA TYR A 296 22.51 -4.19 -29.81
C TYR A 296 23.79 -5.03 -29.66
N ASP A 297 23.70 -6.25 -29.11
CA ASP A 297 24.82 -7.16 -28.83
C ASP A 297 25.90 -6.53 -27.92
N GLN A 298 25.46 -5.74 -26.94
CA GLN A 298 26.32 -4.95 -26.06
C GLN A 298 26.61 -5.73 -24.76
N HIS A 299 27.42 -6.78 -24.84
CA HIS A 299 27.69 -7.68 -23.71
C HIS A 299 28.19 -6.98 -22.44
N GLU A 300 29.05 -5.96 -22.55
CA GLU A 300 29.57 -5.22 -21.40
C GLU A 300 28.45 -4.46 -20.65
N PHE A 301 27.56 -3.80 -21.40
CA PHE A 301 26.36 -3.18 -20.84
C PHE A 301 25.39 -4.22 -20.28
N LEU A 302 25.13 -5.32 -20.99
CA LEU A 302 24.29 -6.42 -20.49
C LEU A 302 24.80 -6.94 -19.15
N ASP A 303 26.12 -7.12 -18.99
CA ASP A 303 26.71 -7.55 -17.72
C ASP A 303 26.50 -6.56 -16.57
N HIS A 304 26.55 -5.25 -16.88
CA HIS A 304 26.18 -4.17 -15.95
C HIS A 304 24.67 -4.22 -15.63
N ILE A 305 23.78 -4.26 -16.63
CA ILE A 305 22.32 -4.35 -16.44
C ILE A 305 21.96 -5.56 -15.58
N LEU A 306 22.54 -6.74 -15.81
CA LEU A 306 22.32 -7.93 -14.98
C LEU A 306 22.87 -7.77 -13.55
N ALA A 307 23.93 -6.96 -13.36
CA ALA A 307 24.40 -6.59 -12.03
C ALA A 307 23.44 -5.62 -11.32
N VAL A 308 22.83 -4.68 -12.04
CA VAL A 308 21.77 -3.79 -11.53
C VAL A 308 20.50 -4.57 -11.19
N CYS A 309 20.06 -5.50 -12.05
CA CYS A 309 18.98 -6.46 -11.77
C CYS A 309 19.23 -7.20 -10.45
N SER A 310 20.47 -7.67 -10.20
CA SER A 310 20.81 -8.39 -8.96
C SER A 310 20.70 -7.55 -7.68
N VAL A 311 20.65 -6.22 -7.80
CA VAL A 311 20.41 -5.30 -6.67
C VAL A 311 18.92 -4.98 -6.54
N ASN A 312 18.31 -4.54 -7.64
CA ASN A 312 17.00 -3.88 -7.61
C ASN A 312 15.81 -4.85 -7.71
N LEU A 313 15.98 -6.07 -8.23
CA LEU A 313 14.88 -7.02 -8.42
C LEU A 313 14.11 -7.32 -7.12
N MET A 314 14.82 -7.43 -5.99
CA MET A 314 14.21 -7.67 -4.68
C MET A 314 13.47 -6.44 -4.12
N PRO A 315 14.11 -5.24 -4.00
CA PRO A 315 13.42 -4.00 -3.66
C PRO A 315 12.17 -3.72 -4.52
N MET A 316 12.26 -3.90 -5.84
CA MET A 316 11.13 -3.68 -6.75
C MET A 316 9.88 -4.47 -6.33
N LEU A 317 10.05 -5.72 -5.93
CA LEU A 317 8.92 -6.58 -5.53
C LEU A 317 8.39 -6.25 -4.13
N GLU A 318 9.26 -5.84 -3.21
CA GLU A 318 8.88 -5.37 -1.87
C GLU A 318 8.13 -4.03 -1.93
N GLU A 319 8.47 -3.19 -2.92
CA GLU A 319 7.78 -1.94 -3.27
C GLU A 319 6.51 -2.17 -4.12
N GLY A 320 6.27 -3.40 -4.61
CA GLY A 320 5.11 -3.75 -5.44
C GLY A 320 5.23 -3.36 -6.93
N VAL A 321 6.42 -2.98 -7.40
CA VAL A 321 6.73 -2.71 -8.81
C VAL A 321 6.68 -4.02 -9.60
N SER A 322 5.87 -4.05 -10.67
CA SER A 322 5.69 -5.26 -11.46
C SER A 322 6.95 -5.62 -12.25
N CYS A 323 7.59 -6.72 -11.87
CA CYS A 323 8.75 -7.27 -12.57
C CYS A 323 8.38 -8.24 -13.70
N THR A 324 7.09 -8.45 -14.01
CA THR A 324 6.65 -9.55 -14.90
C THR A 324 7.29 -9.46 -16.29
N LYS A 325 7.31 -8.29 -16.93
CA LYS A 325 7.93 -8.07 -18.24
C LYS A 325 9.43 -8.39 -18.24
N LEU A 326 10.16 -7.92 -17.21
CA LEU A 326 11.59 -8.21 -17.07
C LEU A 326 11.82 -9.70 -16.89
N LEU A 327 10.98 -10.38 -16.10
CA LEU A 327 11.06 -11.83 -15.94
C LEU A 327 10.72 -12.57 -17.24
N GLU A 328 9.78 -12.09 -18.05
CA GLU A 328 9.40 -12.67 -19.37
C GLU A 328 10.49 -12.54 -20.45
N GLU A 329 11.30 -11.48 -20.40
CA GLU A 329 12.39 -11.25 -21.37
C GLU A 329 13.72 -11.91 -20.92
N LEU A 330 13.90 -12.18 -19.63
CA LEU A 330 15.14 -12.73 -19.08
C LEU A 330 15.37 -14.18 -19.52
N THR A 331 16.44 -14.44 -20.29
CA THR A 331 16.80 -15.82 -20.65
C THR A 331 17.20 -16.63 -19.40
N PRO A 332 17.01 -17.96 -19.39
CA PRO A 332 17.43 -18.81 -18.26
C PRO A 332 18.89 -18.66 -17.87
N HIS A 333 19.77 -18.35 -18.84
CA HIS A 333 21.18 -18.08 -18.58
C HIS A 333 21.36 -16.74 -17.85
N HIS A 334 20.72 -15.67 -18.32
CA HIS A 334 20.80 -14.34 -17.72
C HIS A 334 20.18 -14.32 -16.32
N PHE A 335 19.03 -14.97 -16.12
CA PHE A 335 18.43 -15.11 -14.79
C PHE A 335 19.37 -15.83 -13.80
N LEU A 336 20.02 -16.93 -14.22
CA LEU A 336 21.03 -17.61 -13.41
C LEU A 336 22.25 -16.73 -13.07
N GLN A 337 22.68 -15.84 -13.96
CA GLN A 337 23.71 -14.85 -13.65
C GLN A 337 23.22 -13.83 -12.61
N VAL A 338 21.97 -13.34 -12.72
CA VAL A 338 21.35 -12.45 -11.72
C VAL A 338 21.33 -13.12 -10.35
N LEU A 339 20.87 -14.37 -10.25
CA LEU A 339 20.89 -15.16 -9.02
C LEU A 339 22.32 -15.33 -8.45
N GLY A 340 23.30 -15.58 -9.31
CA GLY A 340 24.71 -15.68 -8.91
C GLY A 340 25.27 -14.37 -8.34
N LYS A 341 24.97 -13.24 -8.98
CA LYS A 341 25.37 -11.89 -8.52
C LYS A 341 24.65 -11.52 -7.20
N MET A 342 23.39 -11.95 -7.01
CA MET A 342 22.65 -11.80 -5.74
C MET A 342 23.34 -12.56 -4.58
N GLU A 343 23.68 -13.83 -4.77
CA GLU A 343 24.35 -14.66 -3.75
C GLU A 343 25.72 -14.11 -3.35
N GLN A 344 26.53 -13.67 -4.32
CA GLN A 344 27.86 -13.12 -4.07
C GLN A 344 27.80 -11.88 -3.15
N LYS A 345 26.80 -11.00 -3.34
CA LYS A 345 26.63 -9.80 -2.50
C LYS A 345 26.32 -10.14 -1.03
N GLN A 346 25.67 -11.27 -0.75
CA GLN A 346 25.41 -11.70 0.63
C GLN A 346 26.66 -12.24 1.34
N GLN A 347 27.57 -12.87 0.60
CA GLN A 347 28.86 -13.33 1.15
C GLN A 347 29.80 -12.16 1.50
N GLY A 348 29.55 -10.95 0.97
CA GLY A 348 30.32 -9.72 1.21
C GLY A 348 30.22 -9.13 2.63
N GLY A 349 29.32 -9.62 3.49
CA GLY A 349 29.53 -9.59 4.94
C GLY A 349 29.12 -8.35 5.74
N ASN A 350 28.17 -7.52 5.30
CA ASN A 350 27.67 -6.38 6.11
C ASN A 350 26.16 -6.08 6.04
N ALA A 351 25.36 -6.80 5.24
CA ALA A 351 23.92 -6.54 5.11
C ALA A 351 23.08 -7.67 5.70
N SER A 352 22.05 -7.32 6.48
CA SER A 352 21.05 -8.25 7.06
C SER A 352 20.04 -8.78 6.03
N PHE A 353 20.33 -8.66 4.73
CA PHE A 353 19.46 -9.14 3.67
C PHE A 353 19.69 -10.64 3.51
N SER A 354 18.76 -11.44 4.03
CA SER A 354 18.82 -12.89 3.93
C SER A 354 18.12 -13.34 2.65
N LEU A 355 18.76 -14.18 1.82
CA LEU A 355 18.13 -14.94 0.73
C LEU A 355 16.96 -15.83 1.20
N SER A 356 16.75 -15.94 2.52
CA SER A 356 15.59 -16.57 3.14
C SER A 356 14.30 -15.74 3.09
N SER A 357 14.24 -14.66 2.31
CA SER A 357 13.00 -13.88 2.15
C SER A 357 11.97 -14.66 1.31
N LEU A 358 10.71 -14.65 1.75
CA LEU A 358 9.60 -15.26 1.02
C LEU A 358 9.47 -14.65 -0.39
N SER A 359 9.77 -13.36 -0.52
CA SER A 359 9.88 -12.62 -1.78
C SER A 359 10.77 -13.33 -2.80
N PHE A 360 11.93 -13.89 -2.39
CA PHE A 360 12.85 -14.57 -3.31
C PHE A 360 12.25 -15.85 -3.92
N SER A 361 11.55 -16.64 -3.10
CA SER A 361 10.83 -17.82 -3.59
C SER A 361 9.70 -17.46 -4.55
N ARG A 362 9.06 -16.29 -4.38
CA ARG A 362 8.05 -15.76 -5.31
C ARG A 362 8.66 -15.38 -6.65
N VAL A 363 9.84 -14.73 -6.68
CA VAL A 363 10.57 -14.44 -7.95
C VAL A 363 10.84 -15.70 -8.74
N VAL A 364 11.45 -16.69 -8.09
CA VAL A 364 11.82 -17.94 -8.74
C VAL A 364 10.57 -18.69 -9.20
N THR A 365 9.48 -18.65 -8.42
CA THR A 365 8.19 -19.22 -8.83
C THR A 365 7.62 -18.56 -10.07
N GLU A 366 7.56 -17.23 -10.10
CA GLU A 366 7.05 -16.49 -11.26
C GLU A 366 7.93 -16.71 -12.50
N TYR A 367 9.25 -16.67 -12.34
CA TYR A 367 10.19 -16.96 -13.42
C TYR A 367 10.02 -18.39 -13.97
N CYS A 368 9.96 -19.40 -13.10
CA CYS A 368 9.72 -20.78 -13.50
C CYS A 368 8.31 -21.01 -14.08
N ARG A 369 7.31 -20.23 -13.68
CA ARG A 369 5.95 -20.25 -14.24
C ARG A 369 5.93 -19.71 -15.67
N VAL A 370 6.64 -18.61 -15.92
CA VAL A 370 6.75 -17.96 -17.23
C VAL A 370 7.58 -18.80 -18.21
N HIS A 371 8.82 -19.15 -17.85
CA HIS A 371 9.73 -19.93 -18.72
C HIS A 371 9.54 -21.44 -18.63
N ARG A 372 8.38 -21.91 -18.16
CA ARG A 372 8.06 -23.33 -17.96
C ARG A 372 8.38 -24.22 -19.17
N ASN A 373 8.20 -23.71 -20.39
CA ASN A 373 8.43 -24.46 -21.63
C ASN A 373 9.86 -24.33 -22.19
N GLU A 374 10.65 -23.38 -21.69
CA GLU A 374 11.99 -23.04 -22.18
C GLU A 374 13.10 -23.49 -21.23
N LEU A 375 12.79 -23.57 -19.93
CA LEU A 375 13.68 -24.05 -18.90
C LEU A 375 14.03 -25.52 -19.11
N SER A 376 15.33 -25.79 -19.21
CA SER A 376 15.84 -27.17 -19.11
C SER A 376 15.73 -27.68 -17.67
N MET A 377 15.68 -29.00 -17.49
CA MET A 377 15.67 -29.60 -16.14
C MET A 377 16.91 -29.22 -15.31
N GLU A 378 18.07 -29.06 -15.96
CA GLU A 378 19.31 -28.60 -15.33
C GLU A 378 19.22 -27.12 -14.91
N SER A 379 18.64 -26.26 -15.76
CA SER A 379 18.37 -24.86 -15.43
C SER A 379 17.40 -24.74 -14.26
N PHE A 380 16.31 -25.51 -14.27
CA PHE A 380 15.32 -25.53 -13.19
C PHE A 380 15.94 -26.00 -11.87
N ASP A 381 16.72 -27.07 -11.87
CA ASP A 381 17.44 -27.56 -10.68
C ASP A 381 18.47 -26.54 -10.17
N HIS A 382 19.23 -25.90 -11.06
CA HIS A 382 20.22 -24.89 -10.68
C HIS A 382 19.60 -23.57 -10.19
N ILE A 383 18.38 -23.24 -10.61
CA ILE A 383 17.57 -22.13 -10.09
C ILE A 383 16.99 -22.50 -8.71
N THR A 384 16.35 -23.67 -8.59
CA THR A 384 15.55 -24.04 -7.40
C THR A 384 16.40 -24.56 -6.23
N SER A 385 17.57 -25.15 -6.48
CA SER A 385 18.54 -25.55 -5.44
C SER A 385 19.02 -24.39 -4.56
N ARG A 386 18.91 -23.14 -5.05
CA ARG A 386 19.25 -21.90 -4.34
C ARG A 386 18.17 -21.45 -3.35
N LEU A 387 16.95 -21.99 -3.43
CA LEU A 387 15.83 -21.63 -2.56
C LEU A 387 15.99 -22.26 -1.17
N VAL A 388 16.32 -21.45 -0.17
CA VAL A 388 16.47 -21.91 1.23
C VAL A 388 15.13 -21.95 1.98
N ILE A 389 14.26 -20.98 1.74
CA ILE A 389 12.89 -20.93 2.27
C ILE A 389 11.93 -20.83 1.09
N LEU A 390 10.78 -21.48 1.21
CA LEU A 390 9.69 -21.45 0.24
C LEU A 390 8.45 -20.84 0.91
N ASP A 391 7.80 -19.90 0.21
CA ASP A 391 6.42 -19.53 0.46
C ASP A 391 5.48 -20.70 0.10
N LEU A 392 4.35 -20.88 0.79
CA LEU A 392 3.40 -21.96 0.55
C LEU A 392 2.92 -22.01 -0.92
N SER A 393 2.59 -20.85 -1.50
CA SER A 393 2.14 -20.73 -2.89
C SER A 393 3.26 -21.03 -3.89
N SER A 394 4.49 -20.67 -3.53
CA SER A 394 5.72 -21.00 -4.27
C SER A 394 6.03 -22.49 -4.23
N ALA A 395 5.97 -23.12 -3.05
CA ALA A 395 6.18 -24.55 -2.88
C ALA A 395 5.17 -25.38 -3.70
N LEU A 396 3.88 -24.99 -3.71
CA LEU A 396 2.86 -25.70 -4.49
C LEU A 396 3.11 -25.57 -6.00
N THR A 397 3.48 -24.37 -6.45
CA THR A 397 3.68 -24.08 -7.88
C THR A 397 4.97 -24.70 -8.40
N LEU A 398 6.08 -24.57 -7.69
CA LEU A 398 7.35 -25.19 -8.05
C LEU A 398 7.29 -26.72 -7.95
N LEU A 399 6.53 -27.29 -7.01
CA LEU A 399 6.26 -28.73 -6.97
C LEU A 399 5.50 -29.19 -8.22
N GLU A 400 4.43 -28.49 -8.61
CA GLU A 400 3.70 -28.77 -9.86
C GLU A 400 4.64 -28.74 -11.07
N THR A 401 5.39 -27.66 -11.25
CA THR A 401 6.35 -27.49 -12.36
C THR A 401 7.42 -28.58 -12.36
N SER A 402 7.96 -28.95 -11.19
CA SER A 402 8.96 -30.02 -11.06
C SER A 402 8.43 -31.40 -11.46
N LEU A 403 7.14 -31.66 -11.27
CA LEU A 403 6.53 -32.93 -11.64
C LEU A 403 6.36 -33.04 -13.16
N GLU A 404 6.10 -31.93 -13.84
CA GLU A 404 5.82 -31.89 -15.27
C GLU A 404 7.07 -32.13 -16.12
N TYR A 405 8.26 -31.65 -15.70
CA TYR A 405 9.53 -31.98 -16.35
C TYR A 405 9.80 -33.50 -16.39
N TYR A 406 9.43 -34.21 -15.32
CA TYR A 406 9.57 -35.66 -15.24
C TYR A 406 8.72 -36.41 -16.27
N ASP A 407 7.51 -35.93 -16.57
CA ASP A 407 6.67 -36.53 -17.61
C ASP A 407 7.27 -36.28 -19.00
N SER A 408 7.72 -35.05 -19.27
CA SER A 408 8.35 -34.69 -20.55
C SER A 408 9.61 -35.50 -20.85
N GLY A 409 10.46 -35.76 -19.86
CA GLY A 409 11.72 -36.50 -20.03
C GLY A 409 11.54 -37.98 -20.39
N SER A 410 10.49 -38.64 -19.88
CA SER A 410 10.33 -40.10 -19.97
C SER A 410 9.96 -40.62 -21.37
N TYR A 411 9.35 -39.78 -22.22
CA TYR A 411 8.83 -40.21 -23.52
C TYR A 411 9.82 -40.07 -24.70
N GLY A 412 10.85 -39.23 -24.60
CA GLY A 412 11.75 -38.94 -25.73
C GLY A 412 12.74 -40.06 -26.09
N MET A 413 13.21 -40.85 -25.11
CA MET A 413 14.35 -41.77 -25.30
C MET A 413 13.99 -43.19 -25.75
N LYS A 414 12.69 -43.55 -25.87
CA LYS A 414 12.26 -44.92 -26.24
C LYS A 414 12.05 -45.15 -27.74
N GLY A 415 12.24 -44.14 -28.60
CA GLY A 415 12.01 -44.23 -30.06
C GLY A 415 13.24 -44.51 -30.93
N GLY A 416 14.47 -44.40 -30.39
CA GLY A 416 15.71 -44.55 -31.15
C GLY A 416 16.11 -46.01 -31.35
N GLY A 417 15.83 -46.56 -32.52
CA GLY A 417 15.89 -48.00 -32.81
C GLY A 417 17.24 -48.71 -32.58
N GLU A 418 17.10 -50.01 -32.35
CA GLU A 418 18.12 -51.06 -32.28
C GLU A 418 19.20 -50.95 -33.38
N ASN A 419 20.32 -50.25 -33.14
CA ASN A 419 21.54 -50.41 -33.96
C ASN A 419 22.86 -49.85 -33.37
N ARG A 420 22.95 -49.60 -32.05
CA ARG A 420 24.23 -49.24 -31.39
C ARG A 420 24.89 -50.46 -30.75
N THR A 421 25.56 -51.24 -31.58
CA THR A 421 26.45 -52.32 -31.15
C THR A 421 27.79 -51.79 -30.61
N ASN A 422 28.26 -52.41 -29.53
CA ASN A 422 29.67 -52.66 -29.20
C ASN A 422 30.60 -51.56 -28.64
N ASN A 423 30.16 -50.33 -28.32
CA ASN A 423 31.01 -49.39 -27.54
C ASN A 423 30.86 -49.56 -26.00
N ALA A 424 30.86 -50.82 -25.55
CA ALA A 424 30.69 -51.20 -24.14
C ALA A 424 32.01 -51.17 -23.36
N ALA A 425 32.63 -49.98 -23.18
CA ALA A 425 33.87 -49.85 -22.40
C ALA A 425 34.14 -48.44 -21.80
N LYS A 426 33.14 -47.76 -21.24
CA LYS A 426 33.34 -46.66 -20.27
C LYS A 426 32.05 -46.36 -19.49
N GLY A 427 31.90 -47.01 -18.33
CA GLY A 427 30.74 -46.85 -17.45
C GLY A 427 30.77 -45.53 -16.68
N VAL A 428 30.47 -44.42 -17.35
CA VAL A 428 30.09 -43.17 -16.69
C VAL A 428 28.57 -43.17 -16.57
N THR A 429 28.07 -43.77 -15.49
CA THR A 429 26.65 -43.68 -15.13
C THR A 429 26.36 -42.27 -14.64
N VAL A 430 25.72 -41.45 -15.46
CA VAL A 430 25.26 -40.11 -15.08
C VAL A 430 24.06 -40.27 -14.15
N THR A 431 24.30 -40.27 -12.84
CA THR A 431 23.29 -40.47 -11.78
C THR A 431 23.10 -39.20 -10.92
N CYS A 432 23.41 -38.02 -11.46
CA CYS A 432 23.54 -36.80 -10.66
C CYS A 432 22.30 -35.91 -10.59
N SER A 433 21.48 -35.83 -11.65
CA SER A 433 20.34 -34.91 -11.72
C SER A 433 19.17 -35.33 -10.82
N ASP A 434 18.77 -36.60 -10.92
CA ASP A 434 17.48 -37.08 -10.39
C ASP A 434 17.44 -37.02 -8.86
N SER A 435 18.60 -37.14 -8.21
CA SER A 435 18.71 -37.00 -6.75
C SER A 435 18.49 -35.57 -6.26
N SER A 436 18.83 -34.54 -7.04
CA SER A 436 18.66 -33.14 -6.62
C SER A 436 17.18 -32.74 -6.72
N LEU A 437 16.54 -33.05 -7.84
CA LEU A 437 15.13 -32.75 -8.06
C LEU A 437 14.21 -33.45 -7.05
N VAL A 438 14.52 -34.70 -6.67
CA VAL A 438 13.79 -35.43 -5.61
C VAL A 438 13.96 -34.77 -4.23
N LEU A 439 15.16 -34.29 -3.89
CA LEU A 439 15.40 -33.55 -2.64
C LEU A 439 14.65 -32.20 -2.64
N PHE A 440 14.59 -31.50 -3.78
CA PHE A 440 13.80 -30.28 -3.92
C PHE A 440 12.30 -30.54 -3.75
N GLN A 441 11.77 -31.61 -4.36
CA GLN A 441 10.37 -32.02 -4.18
C GLN A 441 10.04 -32.36 -2.72
N GLN A 442 10.95 -33.02 -2.00
CA GLN A 442 10.82 -33.26 -0.56
C GLN A 442 10.78 -31.95 0.22
N ARG A 443 11.62 -30.97 -0.11
CA ARG A 443 11.60 -29.63 0.51
C ARG A 443 10.28 -28.90 0.30
N CYS A 444 9.75 -28.90 -0.92
CA CYS A 444 8.43 -28.33 -1.19
C CYS A 444 7.37 -28.99 -0.30
N ILE A 445 7.37 -30.32 -0.22
CA ILE A 445 6.38 -31.08 0.55
C ILE A 445 6.53 -30.91 2.06
N GLU A 446 7.75 -30.74 2.56
CA GLU A 446 8.02 -30.31 3.93
C GLU A 446 7.33 -28.97 4.20
N THR A 447 7.58 -27.94 3.38
CA THR A 447 6.91 -26.62 3.48
C THR A 447 5.38 -26.70 3.39
N LEU A 448 4.83 -27.51 2.48
CA LEU A 448 3.37 -27.71 2.35
C LEU A 448 2.79 -28.44 3.59
N SER A 449 3.53 -29.39 4.18
CA SER A 449 3.11 -30.11 5.39
C SER A 449 3.22 -29.25 6.66
N GLU A 450 4.08 -28.24 6.67
CA GLU A 450 4.18 -27.29 7.76
C GLU A 450 2.99 -26.32 7.77
N ASN A 451 2.54 -25.86 6.60
CA ASN A 451 1.47 -24.88 6.45
C ASN A 451 0.17 -25.55 5.96
N TRP A 452 -0.14 -26.72 6.55
CA TRP A 452 -1.20 -27.62 6.09
C TRP A 452 -2.63 -27.07 6.24
N GLU A 453 -2.85 -26.11 7.15
CA GLU A 453 -4.15 -25.47 7.33
C GLU A 453 -4.48 -24.55 6.16
N GLU A 454 -3.51 -23.73 5.73
CA GLU A 454 -3.61 -22.83 4.59
C GLU A 454 -3.79 -23.57 3.24
N LEU A 455 -3.36 -24.84 3.14
CA LEU A 455 -3.68 -25.70 1.99
C LEU A 455 -5.19 -25.89 1.76
N LEU A 456 -6.03 -25.71 2.78
CA LEU A 456 -7.49 -25.85 2.66
C LEU A 456 -8.13 -24.67 1.92
N ASP A 457 -7.51 -23.48 2.02
CA ASP A 457 -7.93 -22.24 1.37
C ASP A 457 -7.35 -22.10 -0.06
N LEU A 458 -6.30 -22.86 -0.38
CA LEU A 458 -5.77 -22.96 -1.75
C LEU A 458 -6.68 -23.82 -2.65
N ASP A 459 -6.42 -23.77 -3.96
CA ASP A 459 -7.16 -24.55 -4.96
C ASP A 459 -7.05 -26.08 -4.69
N GLN A 460 -8.09 -26.62 -4.08
CA GLN A 460 -8.21 -28.04 -3.74
C GLN A 460 -8.12 -28.95 -4.97
N HIS A 461 -8.53 -28.49 -6.15
CA HIS A 461 -8.39 -29.25 -7.40
C HIS A 461 -6.91 -29.33 -7.81
N ARG A 462 -6.15 -28.25 -7.68
CA ARG A 462 -4.70 -28.20 -7.91
C ARG A 462 -3.93 -29.11 -6.94
N VAL A 463 -4.21 -29.02 -5.64
CA VAL A 463 -3.59 -29.91 -4.62
C VAL A 463 -3.95 -31.39 -4.90
N THR A 464 -5.21 -31.67 -5.24
CA THR A 464 -5.66 -33.04 -5.59
C THR A 464 -4.96 -33.57 -6.84
N ARG A 465 -4.75 -32.74 -7.86
CA ARG A 465 -4.01 -33.12 -9.09
C ARG A 465 -2.57 -33.49 -8.75
N ILE A 466 -1.87 -32.67 -7.96
CA ILE A 466 -0.49 -32.92 -7.53
C ILE A 466 -0.39 -34.23 -6.73
N MET A 467 -1.30 -34.45 -5.76
CA MET A 467 -1.35 -35.71 -4.99
C MET A 467 -1.58 -36.94 -5.89
N ARG A 468 -2.44 -36.84 -6.92
CA ARG A 468 -2.65 -37.92 -7.89
C ARG A 468 -1.39 -38.19 -8.73
N THR A 469 -0.72 -37.15 -9.21
CA THR A 469 0.54 -37.30 -9.98
C THR A 469 1.64 -37.97 -9.15
N LEU A 470 1.77 -37.59 -7.86
CA LEU A 470 2.68 -38.25 -6.93
C LEU A 470 2.31 -39.72 -6.68
N ALA A 471 1.02 -40.03 -6.50
CA ALA A 471 0.54 -41.39 -6.23
C ALA A 471 0.76 -42.37 -7.40
N LEU A 472 0.76 -41.87 -8.64
CA LEU A 472 0.95 -42.67 -9.85
C LEU A 472 2.42 -43.08 -10.09
N ARG A 473 3.39 -42.38 -9.48
CA ARG A 473 4.83 -42.64 -9.66
C ARG A 473 5.39 -43.48 -8.52
N GLU A 474 6.01 -44.60 -8.84
CA GLU A 474 6.52 -45.56 -7.85
C GLU A 474 7.61 -44.96 -6.96
N ASP A 475 8.55 -44.21 -7.54
CA ASP A 475 9.63 -43.53 -6.83
C ASP A 475 9.13 -42.41 -5.89
N HIS A 476 7.99 -41.81 -6.21
CA HIS A 476 7.39 -40.71 -5.42
C HIS A 476 6.41 -41.22 -4.35
N ARG A 477 6.14 -42.53 -4.24
CA ARG A 477 5.29 -43.07 -3.17
C ARG A 477 5.83 -42.76 -1.78
N ASN A 478 7.14 -42.83 -1.60
CA ASN A 478 7.78 -42.50 -0.32
C ASN A 478 7.55 -41.02 0.05
N ILE A 479 7.63 -40.13 -0.94
CA ILE A 479 7.40 -38.69 -0.81
C ILE A 479 5.93 -38.41 -0.43
N LEU A 480 4.97 -39.09 -1.07
CA LEU A 480 3.54 -38.96 -0.75
C LEU A 480 3.21 -39.50 0.65
N VAL A 481 3.80 -40.64 1.05
CA VAL A 481 3.65 -41.21 2.39
C VAL A 481 4.22 -40.27 3.44
N ASP A 482 5.39 -39.68 3.20
CA ASP A 482 6.00 -38.68 4.09
C ASP A 482 5.10 -37.43 4.22
N TRP A 483 4.54 -36.92 3.11
CA TRP A 483 3.59 -35.80 3.14
C TRP A 483 2.37 -36.11 4.04
N PHE A 484 1.72 -37.27 3.83
CA PHE A 484 0.58 -37.67 4.66
C PHE A 484 0.98 -37.89 6.11
N GLN A 485 2.11 -38.54 6.37
CA GLN A 485 2.57 -38.84 7.73
C GLN A 485 2.92 -37.56 8.50
N ARG A 486 3.62 -36.60 7.89
CA ARG A 486 3.92 -35.29 8.49
C ARG A 486 2.66 -34.49 8.78
N THR A 487 1.78 -34.35 7.78
CA THR A 487 0.50 -33.63 7.92
C THR A 487 -0.37 -34.23 9.02
N LEU A 488 -0.55 -35.55 9.04
CA LEU A 488 -1.31 -36.25 10.09
C LEU A 488 -0.66 -36.12 11.47
N THR A 489 0.68 -36.16 11.55
CA THR A 489 1.41 -35.98 12.82
C THR A 489 1.22 -34.56 13.36
N ARG A 490 1.31 -33.55 12.49
CA ARG A 490 1.13 -32.13 12.85
C ARG A 490 -0.32 -31.86 13.29
N ALA A 491 -1.30 -32.24 12.48
CA ALA A 491 -2.72 -32.12 12.82
C ALA A 491 -3.09 -32.89 14.11
N SER A 492 -2.47 -34.05 14.36
CA SER A 492 -2.65 -34.80 15.62
C SER A 492 -2.07 -34.05 16.82
N ASN A 493 -0.87 -33.47 16.70
CA ASN A 493 -0.25 -32.66 17.75
C ASN A 493 -1.06 -31.38 18.04
N GLU A 494 -1.60 -30.75 17.01
CA GLU A 494 -2.48 -29.58 17.06
C GLU A 494 -3.80 -29.89 17.79
N VAL A 495 -4.46 -30.99 17.43
CA VAL A 495 -5.64 -31.50 18.14
C VAL A 495 -5.32 -31.86 19.59
N LEU A 496 -4.13 -32.37 19.89
CA LEU A 496 -3.68 -32.63 21.26
C LEU A 496 -3.43 -31.34 22.05
N ALA A 497 -2.81 -30.32 21.43
CA ALA A 497 -2.59 -29.00 22.02
C ALA A 497 -3.94 -28.32 22.33
N SER A 498 -4.85 -28.25 21.36
CA SER A 498 -6.21 -27.74 21.52
C SER A 498 -6.99 -28.50 22.61
N ARG A 499 -6.85 -29.84 22.69
CA ARG A 499 -7.40 -30.64 23.80
C ARG A 499 -6.77 -30.35 25.16
N GLN A 500 -5.51 -29.91 25.19
CA GLN A 500 -4.85 -29.50 26.43
C GLN A 500 -5.25 -28.09 26.85
N GLU A 501 -5.42 -27.17 25.90
CA GLU A 501 -5.91 -25.81 26.14
C GLU A 501 -7.37 -25.79 26.58
N THR A 502 -8.26 -26.52 25.91
CA THR A 502 -9.64 -26.68 26.36
C THR A 502 -9.72 -27.29 27.76
N LYS A 503 -8.85 -28.23 28.12
CA LYS A 503 -8.73 -28.74 29.51
C LYS A 503 -8.21 -27.68 30.49
N LYS A 504 -7.22 -26.86 30.12
CA LYS A 504 -6.74 -25.73 30.94
C LYS A 504 -7.87 -24.70 31.15
N ALA A 505 -8.59 -24.35 30.10
CA ALA A 505 -9.73 -23.45 30.14
C ALA A 505 -10.86 -24.01 31.02
N GLN A 506 -11.21 -25.30 30.90
CA GLN A 506 -12.15 -25.96 31.81
C GLN A 506 -11.68 -25.96 33.27
N GLN A 507 -10.39 -26.16 33.52
CA GLN A 507 -9.82 -26.07 34.87
C GLN A 507 -9.85 -24.63 35.44
N GLN A 508 -9.67 -23.61 34.60
CA GLN A 508 -9.83 -22.19 34.97
C GLN A 508 -11.31 -21.78 35.14
N MET A 509 -12.22 -22.40 34.40
CA MET A 509 -13.66 -22.16 34.52
C MET A 509 -14.26 -22.73 35.81
N ARG A 510 -13.83 -23.92 36.27
CA ARG A 510 -14.35 -24.53 37.52
C ARG A 510 -14.36 -23.60 38.74
N PRO A 511 -13.26 -22.91 39.13
CA PRO A 511 -13.30 -21.99 40.28
C PRO A 511 -14.18 -20.75 40.01
N LEU A 512 -14.40 -20.36 38.76
CA LEU A 512 -15.36 -19.31 38.40
C LEU A 512 -16.80 -19.83 38.52
N GLU A 513 -17.10 -21.06 38.07
CA GLU A 513 -18.39 -21.72 38.26
C GLU A 513 -18.72 -21.90 39.74
N ASP A 514 -17.76 -22.38 40.55
CA ASP A 514 -17.90 -22.50 42.00
C ASP A 514 -18.12 -21.12 42.65
N ARG A 515 -17.38 -20.09 42.24
CA ARG A 515 -17.57 -18.71 42.73
C ARG A 515 -18.94 -18.15 42.33
N CYS A 516 -19.39 -18.35 41.10
CA CYS A 516 -20.75 -18.00 40.66
C CYS A 516 -21.81 -18.74 41.48
N ARG A 517 -21.58 -20.00 41.83
CA ARG A 517 -22.49 -20.79 42.67
C ARG A 517 -22.50 -20.34 44.14
N VAL A 518 -21.39 -19.82 44.66
CA VAL A 518 -21.33 -19.16 45.97
C VAL A 518 -22.06 -17.83 45.92
N MET A 519 -21.74 -16.95 44.95
CA MET A 519 -22.42 -15.66 44.78
C MET A 519 -23.94 -15.83 44.59
N ALA A 520 -24.40 -16.84 43.84
CA ALA A 520 -25.82 -17.13 43.70
C ALA A 520 -26.50 -17.46 45.05
N LYS A 521 -25.83 -18.21 45.93
CA LYS A 521 -26.32 -18.49 47.29
C LYS A 521 -26.24 -17.27 48.21
N GLU A 522 -25.23 -16.42 48.05
CA GLU A 522 -25.11 -15.16 48.79
C GLU A 522 -26.20 -14.17 48.39
N VAL A 523 -26.53 -14.09 47.09
CA VAL A 523 -27.68 -13.32 46.58
C VAL A 523 -28.99 -13.89 47.13
N GLU A 524 -29.22 -15.21 47.06
CA GLU A 524 -30.42 -15.84 47.62
C GLU A 524 -30.54 -15.61 49.15
N ALA A 525 -29.41 -15.57 49.88
CA ALA A 525 -29.38 -15.26 51.30
C ALA A 525 -29.67 -13.77 51.57
N ALA A 526 -29.11 -12.86 50.78
CA ALA A 526 -29.36 -11.42 50.87
C ALA A 526 -30.80 -11.05 50.47
N GLU A 527 -31.41 -11.76 49.51
CA GLU A 527 -32.83 -11.64 49.18
C GLU A 527 -33.72 -12.08 50.34
N LYS A 528 -33.37 -13.17 51.04
CA LYS A 528 -34.07 -13.60 52.26
C LYS A 528 -33.88 -12.60 53.41
N GLU A 529 -32.67 -12.10 53.62
CA GLU A 529 -32.40 -11.10 54.66
C GLU A 529 -33.12 -9.77 54.36
N THR A 530 -33.11 -9.30 53.12
CA THR A 530 -33.86 -8.09 52.73
C THR A 530 -35.37 -8.29 52.81
N ALA A 531 -35.91 -9.47 52.48
CA ALA A 531 -37.32 -9.79 52.72
C ALA A 531 -37.67 -9.77 54.22
N VAL A 532 -36.80 -10.30 55.10
CA VAL A 532 -36.95 -10.20 56.56
C VAL A 532 -36.84 -8.75 57.04
N SER A 533 -35.89 -7.96 56.53
CA SER A 533 -35.74 -6.55 56.86
C SER A 533 -36.91 -5.70 56.38
N GLN A 534 -37.49 -6.00 55.20
CA GLN A 534 -38.71 -5.36 54.72
C GLN A 534 -39.91 -5.73 55.59
N SER A 535 -40.07 -7.00 55.96
CA SER A 535 -41.09 -7.44 56.92
C SER A 535 -40.95 -6.68 58.24
N ASN A 536 -39.76 -6.70 58.85
CA ASN A 536 -39.46 -5.95 60.07
C ASN A 536 -39.74 -4.46 59.91
N HIS A 537 -39.34 -3.82 58.80
CA HIS A 537 -39.60 -2.41 58.54
C HIS A 537 -41.09 -2.12 58.38
N THR A 538 -41.89 -2.99 57.76
CA THR A 538 -43.35 -2.82 57.71
C THR A 538 -43.98 -2.93 59.09
N VAL A 539 -43.48 -3.82 59.95
CA VAL A 539 -43.88 -3.91 61.37
C VAL A 539 -43.52 -2.61 62.10
N THR A 540 -42.25 -2.16 62.07
CA THR A 540 -41.85 -0.92 62.76
C THR A 540 -42.59 0.31 62.23
N LYS A 541 -42.86 0.37 60.92
CA LYS A 541 -43.65 1.43 60.29
C LYS A 541 -45.11 1.41 60.76
N SER A 542 -45.69 0.23 61.00
CA SER A 542 -47.04 0.08 61.57
C SER A 542 -47.09 0.51 63.04
N GLU A 543 -46.08 0.14 63.84
CA GLU A 543 -45.93 0.56 65.24
C GLU A 543 -45.70 2.07 65.34
N MET A 544 -44.77 2.61 64.57
CA MET A 544 -44.46 4.04 64.54
C MET A 544 -45.65 4.87 64.06
N LYS A 545 -46.40 4.40 63.05
CA LYS A 545 -47.68 5.02 62.65
C LYS A 545 -48.70 5.02 63.80
N THR A 546 -48.75 3.94 64.58
CA THR A 546 -49.62 3.83 65.77
C THR A 546 -49.17 4.77 66.89
N GLN A 547 -47.86 4.87 67.15
CA GLN A 547 -47.27 5.80 68.12
C GLN A 547 -47.49 7.26 67.71
N ILE A 548 -47.25 7.63 66.45
CA ILE A 548 -47.53 8.97 65.92
C ILE A 548 -49.02 9.30 66.05
N SER A 549 -49.91 8.35 65.73
CA SER A 549 -51.37 8.52 65.89
C SER A 549 -51.81 8.63 67.37
N SER A 550 -51.04 8.06 68.29
CA SER A 550 -51.23 8.23 69.75
C SER A 550 -50.74 9.60 70.21
N TRP A 551 -49.56 10.01 69.75
CA TRP A 551 -48.95 11.31 70.06
C TRP A 551 -49.76 12.48 69.51
N MET A 552 -50.27 12.39 68.27
CA MET A 552 -51.16 13.42 67.70
C MET A 552 -52.43 13.57 68.54
N ARG A 553 -53.08 12.46 68.93
CA ARG A 553 -54.26 12.50 69.83
C ARG A 553 -53.93 13.11 71.20
N LYS A 554 -52.70 12.95 71.71
CA LYS A 554 -52.25 13.57 72.97
C LYS A 554 -51.93 15.06 72.82
N ASN A 555 -51.40 15.48 71.67
CA ASN A 555 -51.10 16.88 71.37
C ASN A 555 -52.32 17.70 70.92
N GLU A 556 -53.36 17.06 70.37
CA GLU A 556 -54.63 17.71 70.06
C GLU A 556 -55.19 18.45 71.29
N GLY A 557 -55.17 17.79 72.45
CA GLY A 557 -55.55 18.41 73.73
C GLY A 557 -54.67 19.60 74.15
N THR A 558 -53.35 19.54 73.92
CA THR A 558 -52.44 20.66 74.26
C THR A 558 -52.51 21.82 73.26
N ASN A 559 -53.02 21.60 72.05
CA ASN A 559 -53.35 22.66 71.10
C ASN A 559 -54.69 23.32 71.43
N GLN A 560 -55.71 22.54 71.81
CA GLN A 560 -56.99 23.09 72.28
C GLN A 560 -56.81 23.93 73.56
N GLN A 561 -55.97 23.46 74.50
CA GLN A 561 -55.55 24.23 75.68
C GLN A 561 -54.93 25.58 75.29
N ARG A 562 -53.94 25.59 74.38
CA ARG A 562 -53.27 26.81 73.93
C ARG A 562 -54.19 27.76 73.15
N GLN A 563 -55.16 27.26 72.41
CA GLN A 563 -56.18 28.10 71.76
C GLN A 563 -57.11 28.77 72.78
N ALA A 564 -57.50 28.07 73.84
CA ALA A 564 -58.28 28.66 74.94
C ALA A 564 -57.48 29.74 75.69
N GLU A 565 -56.20 29.46 76.00
CA GLU A 565 -55.29 30.44 76.61
C GLU A 565 -55.08 31.66 75.71
N GLN A 566 -54.94 31.49 74.39
CA GLN A 566 -54.80 32.59 73.44
C GLN A 566 -56.07 33.46 73.37
N GLN A 567 -57.26 32.86 73.39
CA GLN A 567 -58.53 33.60 73.45
C GLN A 567 -58.69 34.37 74.77
N GLN A 568 -58.23 33.80 75.89
CA GLN A 568 -58.21 34.49 77.18
C GLN A 568 -57.27 35.70 77.14
N TRP A 569 -56.06 35.57 76.60
CA TRP A 569 -55.12 36.68 76.42
C TRP A 569 -55.67 37.79 75.51
N GLU A 570 -56.42 37.45 74.45
CA GLU A 570 -57.09 38.46 73.61
C GLU A 570 -58.20 39.21 74.35
N HIS A 571 -58.97 38.52 75.20
CA HIS A 571 -59.97 39.13 76.06
C HIS A 571 -59.34 40.07 77.10
N GLU A 572 -58.25 39.66 77.76
CA GLU A 572 -57.51 40.51 78.71
C GLU A 572 -56.89 41.72 78.01
N ARG A 573 -56.37 41.57 76.79
CA ARG A 573 -55.83 42.68 75.98
C ARG A 573 -56.92 43.70 75.61
N LEU A 574 -58.12 43.23 75.25
CA LEU A 574 -59.28 44.09 74.97
C LEU A 574 -59.73 44.86 76.22
N GLN A 575 -59.74 44.21 77.38
CA GLN A 575 -60.03 44.87 78.66
C GLN A 575 -58.99 45.94 79.01
N TRP A 576 -57.71 45.64 78.85
CA TRP A 576 -56.64 46.63 79.02
C TRP A 576 -56.77 47.84 78.07
N GLU A 577 -57.25 47.62 76.84
CA GLU A 577 -57.53 48.72 75.92
C GLU A 577 -58.71 49.59 76.36
N THR A 578 -59.80 49.02 76.88
CA THR A 578 -60.94 49.80 77.38
C THR A 578 -60.56 50.58 78.63
N GLU A 579 -59.84 49.99 79.57
CA GLU A 579 -59.29 50.65 80.76
C GLU A 579 -58.32 51.78 80.37
N ARG A 580 -57.41 51.55 79.43
CA ARG A 580 -56.48 52.57 78.92
C ARG A 580 -57.21 53.72 78.21
N ARG A 581 -58.33 53.45 77.51
CA ARG A 581 -59.20 54.49 76.94
C ARG A 581 -59.92 55.28 78.04
N GLN A 582 -60.41 54.62 79.09
CA GLN A 582 -61.04 55.26 80.24
C GLN A 582 -60.05 56.14 81.01
N TRP A 583 -58.85 55.66 81.28
CA TRP A 583 -57.75 56.43 81.90
C TRP A 583 -57.32 57.64 81.04
N LYS A 584 -57.31 57.52 79.72
CA LYS A 584 -57.09 58.68 78.82
C LYS A 584 -58.19 59.73 78.96
N ARG A 585 -59.46 59.34 79.13
CA ARG A 585 -60.59 60.28 79.37
C ARG A 585 -60.44 60.97 80.73
N GLU A 586 -60.22 60.19 81.79
CA GLU A 586 -59.91 60.64 83.17
C GLU A 586 -58.76 61.65 83.18
N ARG A 587 -57.59 61.30 82.63
CA ARG A 587 -56.44 62.20 82.54
C ARG A 587 -56.73 63.48 81.75
N SER A 588 -57.61 63.42 80.74
CA SER A 588 -58.01 64.58 79.94
C SER A 588 -59.07 65.45 80.65
N ARG A 589 -59.87 64.87 81.55
CA ARG A 589 -60.72 65.60 82.50
C ARG A 589 -59.86 66.30 83.55
N LEU A 590 -59.00 65.57 84.26
CA LEU A 590 -58.08 66.11 85.28
C LEU A 590 -57.16 67.20 84.70
N LYS A 591 -56.67 67.05 83.46
CA LYS A 591 -55.91 68.12 82.77
C LYS A 591 -56.73 69.37 82.46
N ARG A 592 -58.05 69.28 82.26
CA ARG A 592 -58.93 70.45 82.07
C ARG A 592 -59.20 71.13 83.40
N GLU A 593 -59.51 70.36 84.45
CA GLU A 593 -59.67 70.86 85.82
C GLU A 593 -58.39 71.59 86.29
N LEU A 594 -57.20 71.00 86.09
CA LEU A 594 -55.91 71.63 86.42
C LEU A 594 -55.64 72.92 85.63
N ARG A 595 -56.09 73.02 84.37
CA ARG A 595 -55.97 74.26 83.57
C ARG A 595 -56.90 75.34 84.08
N ALA A 596 -58.14 75.00 84.44
CA ALA A 596 -59.09 75.95 85.02
C ALA A 596 -58.54 76.54 86.34
N VAL A 597 -57.97 75.70 87.21
CA VAL A 597 -57.31 76.16 88.45
C VAL A 597 -56.10 77.06 88.17
N ARG A 598 -55.27 76.74 87.17
CA ARG A 598 -54.14 77.61 86.79
C ARG A 598 -54.59 78.95 86.18
N GLN A 599 -55.64 78.96 85.36
CA GLN A 599 -56.19 80.18 84.78
C GLN A 599 -56.87 81.08 85.83
N ALA A 600 -57.38 80.52 86.92
CA ALA A 600 -57.88 81.29 88.06
C ALA A 600 -56.79 82.00 88.90
N LEU A 601 -55.50 81.63 88.73
CA LEU A 601 -54.40 82.14 89.56
C LEU A 601 -53.47 83.17 88.87
N THR A 602 -53.67 83.51 87.60
CA THR A 602 -52.71 84.33 86.82
C THR A 602 -53.31 85.52 86.05
N LEU A 603 -54.19 86.27 86.73
CA LEU A 603 -54.49 87.69 86.47
C LEU A 603 -54.53 88.39 87.85
N GLN A 604 -53.50 89.13 88.28
CA GLN A 604 -53.17 90.48 87.80
C GLN A 604 -51.65 90.81 87.87
N PRO A 605 -51.17 91.92 87.25
CA PRO A 605 -49.98 91.83 86.39
C PRO A 605 -48.85 92.85 86.68
N SER A 606 -47.99 93.07 85.66
CA SER A 606 -46.97 94.13 85.49
C SER A 606 -45.55 93.78 85.98
N ALA A 607 -44.43 94.19 85.36
CA ALA A 607 -44.18 94.84 84.06
C ALA A 607 -42.69 94.73 83.65
N VAL A 608 -42.36 95.06 82.38
CA VAL A 608 -41.01 95.50 81.85
C VAL A 608 -39.89 94.42 81.87
N ALA A 609 -39.53 93.80 80.74
CA ALA A 609 -38.48 94.17 79.75
C ALA A 609 -37.01 93.96 80.26
N ALA A 610 -35.99 93.55 79.50
CA ALA A 610 -35.79 93.11 78.10
C ALA A 610 -34.49 92.23 78.05
N ALA A 611 -33.84 91.77 76.96
CA ALA A 611 -33.98 91.84 75.49
C ALA A 611 -33.13 90.71 74.83
N ALA A 612 -33.39 90.37 73.54
CA ALA A 612 -32.48 89.74 72.56
C ALA A 612 -31.94 88.30 72.84
N THR A 613 -31.66 87.39 71.89
CA THR A 613 -31.56 87.38 70.40
C THR A 613 -32.16 86.06 69.83
N ASN A 614 -32.95 86.08 68.73
CA ASN A 614 -32.56 85.80 67.32
C ASN A 614 -32.18 84.29 67.07
N ARG A 615 -32.69 83.54 66.06
CA ARG A 615 -33.43 83.90 64.83
C ARG A 615 -34.15 82.67 64.18
N ASP A 616 -35.25 82.97 63.49
CA ASP A 616 -36.06 82.30 62.43
C ASP A 616 -35.63 80.93 61.85
N CYS A 617 -36.50 79.95 61.52
CA CYS A 617 -37.89 79.88 61.01
C CYS A 617 -38.02 79.74 59.46
N CYS A 618 -39.23 79.29 59.05
CA CYS A 618 -39.68 78.99 57.67
C CYS A 618 -39.21 77.62 57.12
N GLU A 619 -40.04 76.81 56.44
CA GLU A 619 -41.45 76.95 56.03
C GLU A 619 -42.00 75.52 55.75
N ASP A 620 -43.22 75.15 56.19
CA ASP A 620 -44.47 75.06 55.39
C ASP A 620 -44.57 73.82 54.45
N ASN A 621 -45.73 73.25 54.11
CA ASN A 621 -47.12 73.42 54.55
C ASN A 621 -47.96 72.16 54.17
N CYS A 622 -49.27 72.15 54.44
CA CYS A 622 -50.40 71.65 53.61
C CYS A 622 -50.24 70.46 52.60
N ASN A 623 -51.26 69.66 52.26
CA ASN A 623 -52.60 69.37 52.81
C ASN A 623 -53.19 68.16 52.05
N TYR A 624 -54.21 67.53 52.63
CA TYR A 624 -55.38 66.86 52.00
C TYR A 624 -55.38 66.27 50.56
N ALA A 625 -56.04 65.09 50.49
CA ALA A 625 -56.95 64.60 49.44
C ALA A 625 -56.43 63.82 48.20
N SER A 626 -56.60 62.50 48.29
CA SER A 626 -57.45 61.65 47.41
C SER A 626 -57.38 61.68 45.86
N ASN A 627 -57.36 60.45 45.33
CA ASN A 627 -58.05 59.94 44.11
C ASN A 627 -57.37 59.90 42.71
N THR A 628 -57.26 58.65 42.22
CA THR A 628 -57.61 58.11 40.88
C THR A 628 -56.83 58.43 39.58
N ARG A 629 -56.27 57.33 39.03
CA ARG A 629 -56.36 56.80 37.63
C ARG A 629 -55.45 57.29 36.47
N GLU A 630 -55.01 56.25 35.72
CA GLU A 630 -54.70 56.16 34.26
C GLU A 630 -53.36 56.79 33.76
N LEU A 631 -52.40 55.96 33.31
CA LEU A 631 -52.10 55.52 31.90
C LEU A 631 -51.44 56.65 31.05
N THR A 632 -50.33 56.50 30.30
CA THR A 632 -49.71 55.35 29.58
C THR A 632 -48.19 55.57 29.29
N THR A 633 -47.40 54.47 29.14
CA THR A 633 -46.21 54.26 28.23
C THR A 633 -44.96 55.19 28.29
N THR A 634 -43.69 54.78 28.03
CA THR A 634 -43.09 53.56 27.39
C THR A 634 -41.56 53.41 27.68
N ALA A 635 -41.04 52.16 27.67
CA ALA A 635 -39.70 51.68 27.22
C ALA A 635 -38.38 52.21 27.89
N ALA A 636 -37.29 51.43 28.06
CA ALA A 636 -37.07 49.96 28.01
C ALA A 636 -35.77 49.51 28.75
N ASP A 637 -35.90 48.42 29.53
CA ASP A 637 -35.07 47.20 29.76
C ASP A 637 -33.52 47.10 29.57
N SER A 638 -32.76 46.15 30.20
CA SER A 638 -32.88 45.36 31.47
C SER A 638 -31.69 44.36 31.68
N ARG A 639 -31.03 44.38 32.86
CA ARG A 639 -30.54 43.26 33.77
C ARG A 639 -29.80 42.00 33.21
N ARG A 640 -29.02 41.15 33.94
CA ARG A 640 -28.29 41.00 35.26
C ARG A 640 -27.49 39.65 35.14
N ASP A 641 -26.24 39.42 35.58
CA ASP A 641 -25.54 39.45 36.90
C ASP A 641 -25.77 38.29 37.90
N ARG A 642 -24.68 37.56 38.28
CA ARG A 642 -24.45 36.87 39.59
C ARG A 642 -22.96 36.45 39.84
N PRO A 643 -22.44 36.35 41.10
CA PRO A 643 -20.98 36.31 41.42
C PRO A 643 -20.47 35.18 42.39
N CYS A 644 -19.25 35.30 42.95
CA CYS A 644 -18.47 34.27 43.70
C CYS A 644 -18.00 34.65 45.15
N ALA A 645 -17.56 33.64 45.96
CA ALA A 645 -16.48 33.64 47.00
C ALA A 645 -16.73 34.22 48.46
N VAL A 646 -16.00 33.97 49.59
CA VAL A 646 -15.06 32.91 50.13
C VAL A 646 -14.63 33.18 51.63
N ILE A 647 -14.66 32.15 52.56
CA ILE A 647 -13.81 31.92 53.81
C ILE A 647 -13.81 33.00 54.98
N PRO A 648 -13.35 32.84 56.28
CA PRO A 648 -12.65 31.77 57.08
C PRO A 648 -13.10 31.41 58.57
N ASN A 649 -12.44 30.38 59.16
CA ASN A 649 -11.78 30.27 60.52
C ASN A 649 -12.25 29.37 61.73
N ALA A 650 -11.39 28.37 62.05
CA ALA A 650 -10.76 27.91 63.34
C ALA A 650 -11.50 27.36 64.60
N VAL A 651 -10.96 26.26 65.19
CA VAL A 651 -10.58 26.01 66.64
C VAL A 651 -10.06 24.55 66.88
N ILE A 652 -9.26 24.32 67.93
CA ILE A 652 -8.34 23.17 68.25
C ILE A 652 -8.44 22.81 69.76
N PRO A 653 -8.47 21.53 70.26
CA PRO A 653 -7.23 20.79 70.68
C PRO A 653 -7.27 19.22 70.88
N ASN A 654 -6.08 18.65 71.25
CA ASN A 654 -5.76 17.42 72.02
C ASN A 654 -5.90 15.97 71.42
N ASP A 655 -5.15 14.94 71.87
CA ASP A 655 -3.72 14.77 72.30
C ASP A 655 -3.40 13.24 72.50
N CYS A 656 -2.12 12.82 72.48
CA CYS A 656 -1.57 11.47 72.81
C CYS A 656 -2.02 10.23 71.97
N GLY A 657 -1.20 9.20 71.69
CA GLY A 657 0.25 9.00 71.87
C GLY A 657 0.75 7.55 71.57
N SER A 658 2.03 7.45 71.15
CA SER A 658 2.97 6.30 71.27
C SER A 658 2.70 4.88 70.74
N SER A 659 3.56 4.46 69.79
CA SER A 659 4.30 3.15 69.70
C SER A 659 4.13 2.42 68.35
N ARG A 660 5.06 1.64 67.79
CA ARG A 660 6.54 1.48 67.80
C ARG A 660 6.80 0.22 66.94
N LEU A 661 7.90 0.19 66.19
CA LEU A 661 8.66 -0.98 65.68
C LEU A 661 8.33 -1.62 64.31
N LEU A 662 9.41 -1.67 63.49
CA LEU A 662 9.83 -2.69 62.50
C LEU A 662 8.87 -3.02 61.33
N GLY A 663 9.30 -3.08 60.07
CA GLY A 663 10.62 -2.83 59.46
C GLY A 663 10.93 -3.83 58.34
N HIS A 664 11.37 -3.34 57.16
CA HIS A 664 11.84 -4.13 56.00
C HIS A 664 10.71 -4.95 55.31
N SER A 665 10.70 -5.26 54.01
CA SER A 665 11.54 -4.83 52.87
C SER A 665 10.89 -5.27 51.53
N ARG A 666 11.31 -4.61 50.44
CA ARG A 666 11.32 -5.09 49.03
C ARG A 666 10.04 -5.11 48.16
N SER A 667 10.28 -4.58 46.95
CA SER A 667 9.82 -5.03 45.61
C SER A 667 8.33 -5.03 45.26
N SER A 668 7.90 -3.95 44.61
CA SER A 668 7.01 -4.06 43.45
C SER A 668 7.67 -4.86 42.32
N PRO A 669 6.86 -5.55 41.50
CA PRO A 669 6.97 -5.44 40.06
C PRO A 669 5.68 -4.84 39.46
N HIS A 670 5.83 -4.07 38.38
CA HIS A 670 4.70 -3.61 37.58
C HIS A 670 3.99 -4.80 36.93
N ILE A 671 2.66 -4.83 37.03
CA ILE A 671 1.80 -5.59 36.11
C ILE A 671 0.96 -4.54 35.37
N LEU A 672 1.12 -4.49 34.05
CA LEU A 672 0.19 -3.78 33.17
C LEU A 672 -0.87 -4.79 32.72
N ASP A 673 -2.03 -4.74 33.36
CA ASP A 673 -3.26 -5.27 32.77
C ASP A 673 -3.88 -4.16 31.92
N ASP A 674 -3.86 -4.34 30.60
CA ASP A 674 -4.64 -3.52 29.69
C ASP A 674 -5.55 -4.44 28.86
N SER A 675 -6.85 -4.35 29.10
CA SER A 675 -7.85 -5.16 28.41
C SER A 675 -9.24 -4.55 28.45
N ARG A 676 -9.66 -4.05 27.27
CA ARG A 676 -11.05 -3.74 26.85
C ARG A 676 -11.64 -2.47 27.52
N SER A 677 -12.19 -1.54 26.74
CA SER A 677 -13.43 -1.83 26.02
C SER A 677 -13.84 -0.77 24.97
N SER A 678 -14.50 -1.28 23.93
CA SER A 678 -15.59 -0.70 23.11
C SER A 678 -15.64 0.80 22.77
N SER A 679 -15.70 1.09 21.47
CA SER A 679 -16.90 1.71 20.88
C SER A 679 -17.01 1.42 19.38
N ARG A 680 -18.10 0.76 18.95
CA ARG A 680 -18.57 0.79 17.55
C ARG A 680 -19.57 1.94 17.46
N LEU A 681 -19.38 2.83 16.50
CA LEU A 681 -20.38 3.83 16.10
C LEU A 681 -20.92 3.47 14.72
N LEU A 682 -22.22 3.62 14.57
CA LEU A 682 -22.93 3.58 13.29
C LEU A 682 -22.78 4.94 12.62
N ASP A 683 -22.75 4.99 11.29
CA ASP A 683 -23.14 6.20 10.58
C ASP A 683 -23.99 5.84 9.35
N ASP A 684 -25.22 6.36 9.35
CA ASP A 684 -26.18 6.28 8.26
C ASP A 684 -26.05 7.55 7.42
N SER A 685 -25.91 7.42 6.10
CA SER A 685 -26.12 8.56 5.19
C SER A 685 -26.53 8.13 3.79
N ARG A 686 -27.84 8.11 3.56
CA ARG A 686 -28.46 8.25 2.23
C ARG A 686 -29.16 9.60 2.16
N SER A 687 -28.85 10.40 1.14
CA SER A 687 -29.73 11.48 0.67
C SER A 687 -29.75 11.53 -0.85
N CYS A 688 -30.91 11.86 -1.40
CA CYS A 688 -31.26 11.86 -2.83
C CYS A 688 -31.30 13.29 -3.40
N VAL A 689 -31.89 13.47 -4.62
CA VAL A 689 -32.20 14.74 -5.32
C VAL A 689 -31.00 15.28 -6.14
N THR A 690 -31.06 15.59 -7.46
CA THR A 690 -32.17 15.73 -8.45
C THR A 690 -31.73 15.43 -9.90
N ASP A 691 -32.71 15.18 -10.78
CA ASP A 691 -32.58 15.27 -12.24
C ASP A 691 -32.11 16.65 -12.75
N SER A 692 -31.45 16.68 -13.91
CA SER A 692 -31.64 17.73 -14.92
C SER A 692 -31.17 17.26 -16.29
N SER A 693 -32.13 17.10 -17.21
CA SER A 693 -31.89 16.88 -18.62
C SER A 693 -31.54 18.18 -19.35
N SER A 694 -30.61 18.12 -20.30
CA SER A 694 -30.56 19.07 -21.41
C SER A 694 -30.03 18.40 -22.67
N SER A 695 -30.86 18.43 -23.71
CA SER A 695 -30.54 18.00 -25.06
C SER A 695 -29.90 19.14 -25.83
N GLU A 696 -28.89 18.87 -26.66
CA GLU A 696 -28.68 19.69 -27.85
C GLU A 696 -28.08 18.89 -29.01
N HIS A 697 -28.85 18.91 -30.09
CA HIS A 697 -28.50 18.75 -31.50
C HIS A 697 -27.02 18.87 -31.88
N ASN A 698 -26.57 17.94 -32.73
CA ASN A 698 -26.19 18.33 -34.08
C ASN A 698 -26.34 17.20 -35.10
N SER A 699 -26.47 17.57 -36.37
CA SER A 699 -27.08 16.76 -37.42
C SER A 699 -26.34 16.88 -38.76
N PHE A 700 -26.38 15.80 -39.54
CA PHE A 700 -26.13 15.75 -40.99
C PHE A 700 -24.74 16.14 -41.53
N SER A 701 -24.09 15.17 -42.19
CA SER A 701 -24.00 15.23 -43.66
C SER A 701 -23.57 13.88 -44.24
N ASP A 702 -24.44 13.27 -45.05
CA ASP A 702 -24.08 12.16 -45.93
C ASP A 702 -23.13 12.63 -47.04
N VAL A 703 -22.13 11.80 -47.39
CA VAL A 703 -21.52 11.79 -48.72
C VAL A 703 -21.38 10.34 -49.15
N ALA A 704 -22.21 9.93 -50.11
CA ALA A 704 -21.95 8.75 -50.90
C ALA A 704 -21.04 9.14 -52.06
N ASP A 705 -20.08 8.29 -52.42
CA ASP A 705 -19.58 8.28 -53.80
C ASP A 705 -19.23 6.87 -54.26
N GLU A 706 -19.31 6.68 -55.58
CA GLU A 706 -19.38 5.39 -56.26
C GLU A 706 -18.00 4.98 -56.84
N PHE A 707 -17.99 4.04 -57.79
CA PHE A 707 -16.81 3.45 -58.46
C PHE A 707 -15.95 2.47 -57.60
N GLY A 708 -15.39 1.41 -58.17
CA GLY A 708 -15.52 0.91 -59.54
C GLY A 708 -14.51 -0.21 -59.82
N ARG A 709 -14.97 -1.32 -60.41
CA ARG A 709 -14.09 -2.46 -60.73
C ARG A 709 -13.00 -2.08 -61.73
N ARG A 710 -11.75 -2.50 -61.49
CA ARG A 710 -10.82 -2.92 -62.57
C ARG A 710 -9.91 -4.06 -62.12
N ARG A 711 -9.80 -5.08 -62.98
CA ARG A 711 -8.68 -6.03 -63.03
C ARG A 711 -7.69 -5.49 -64.05
N ASP A 712 -6.40 -5.62 -63.78
CA ASP A 712 -5.30 -5.76 -64.75
C ASP A 712 -4.15 -6.42 -63.94
N SER A 713 -3.79 -7.70 -64.14
CA SER A 713 -2.84 -8.22 -65.14
C SER A 713 -1.51 -7.48 -65.21
N HIS A 714 -0.45 -8.07 -64.66
CA HIS A 714 0.94 -7.67 -64.94
C HIS A 714 1.75 -8.84 -65.50
N GLU A 715 2.37 -8.59 -66.64
CA GLU A 715 3.20 -9.52 -67.40
C GLU A 715 4.61 -9.64 -66.80
N ALA A 716 5.27 -10.76 -67.07
CA ALA A 716 6.66 -10.98 -66.70
C ALA A 716 7.62 -10.32 -67.71
N PHE A 717 8.67 -9.66 -67.21
CA PHE A 717 9.83 -9.25 -68.01
C PHE A 717 11.06 -10.13 -67.68
N PRO A 718 11.88 -10.51 -68.67
CA PRO A 718 13.02 -11.40 -68.46
C PRO A 718 14.26 -10.64 -67.93
N LEU A 719 14.94 -11.22 -66.95
CA LEU A 719 16.25 -10.74 -66.51
C LEU A 719 17.34 -11.16 -67.52
N ASN A 720 18.10 -10.17 -67.98
CA ASN A 720 19.22 -10.38 -68.90
C ASN A 720 20.51 -10.64 -68.10
N ASN A 721 21.13 -11.81 -68.29
CA ASN A 721 22.36 -12.21 -67.59
C ASN A 721 23.59 -11.53 -68.19
N ASN A 722 24.46 -10.97 -67.33
CA ASN A 722 25.92 -10.86 -67.56
C ASN A 722 26.65 -10.42 -66.29
N GLY A 723 27.84 -11.01 -66.00
CA GLY A 723 28.82 -10.39 -65.09
C GLY A 723 29.21 -11.13 -63.79
N MET A 724 29.61 -12.41 -63.89
CA MET A 724 30.49 -13.18 -62.99
C MET A 724 30.73 -12.72 -61.53
N SER A 725 30.40 -13.61 -60.58
CA SER A 725 31.13 -13.84 -59.31
C SER A 725 30.97 -15.31 -58.89
N PRO A 726 31.90 -15.89 -58.09
CA PRO A 726 32.10 -17.35 -58.04
C PRO A 726 31.08 -18.12 -57.17
N PRO A 727 30.91 -19.44 -57.40
CA PRO A 727 29.88 -20.23 -56.75
C PRO A 727 30.27 -20.67 -55.34
N PHE A 728 29.43 -20.36 -54.36
CA PHE A 728 29.42 -21.07 -53.07
C PHE A 728 28.81 -22.46 -53.26
N ARG A 729 29.51 -23.50 -52.78
CA ARG A 729 28.96 -24.85 -52.66
C ARG A 729 28.15 -24.95 -51.38
N ILE A 730 26.96 -25.52 -51.49
CA ILE A 730 26.13 -25.91 -50.35
C ILE A 730 26.66 -27.22 -49.79
N PHE A 731 26.76 -27.30 -48.47
CA PHE A 731 26.75 -28.52 -47.66
C PHE A 731 25.65 -28.38 -46.62
#